data_AF-A0A1V5Y0A2-F1
#
_entry.id   AF-A0A1V5Y0A2-F1
#
_cell.length_a   1.000
_cell.length_b   1.000
_cell.length_c   1.000
_cell.angle_alpha   90.00
_cell.angle_beta   90.00
_cell.angle_gamma   90.00
#
_symmetry.space_group_name_H-M   'P 1'
#
loop_
_entity.id
_entity.type
_entity.pdbx_description
1 polymer ?
#
loop_
_entity_poly.entity_id
_entity_poly.type
_entity_poly.pdbx_seq_one_letter_code
_entity_poly.pdbx_strand_id
1 'polypeptide(L)'
;MKRKSVFLLVLFFAMGNMIMNACIADEKESLPSAPRLKWTDRAEELGLDAKSLEPAWAALVKAAKENKVAGSVGVMGRNGYALKPFAAGHAVLQPEKIAMSPDTIFDLASITKMVATNTSIMILIEDGKIRLDDYVVKYLPEFAAKGKDKITIRHLLTHTSGLPPFKQYYKTLKGRSAFYKAVCDEAPANALGTNRIYSDIGFMTLGFIVEKVSGKDLNEFTQERIFKPLNMKHTRFNPPASWKKQIAATEFWSHWNRLAWGEVHDENANAIGGIAGHAGLFSTAGDLAIFCQMLLNGGKYGNIRILQPQTIRQFYTLQTKPEISKHQGMGWILGSTETDGTGGLGPDSFGHSGFTGTLIWINPKYQTFGILLTNAIHTDRKNAQRAYVRNPFFKALLQSMNATTASPESLQKLHPVDSYWVESVLRRLTLDEKVGQMIVPTYHNDDTLAFELLRQIKPAGFIASRGVTVMNLAERINKLQAASDLPLLMTADFERGVGCYFDGATDLPSNMALGASKNASDTKEAARITAIEGRAIGVHLNFAPVLDVNNNPDNPIINTRSFGENPKEVARLGEVWIRTSEKYGLLSTGKHFPGHGNTSVDSHSSMGMVSGNEEQLWNIELLPFQKAIKNAKVSSIMTAHLWVPTFDAKPVPATLSKNVMTDLLRNKMKFEGLLFTDAMDMSGAANGITFEESIIRAVEAGCDVILMPGDAVKSWEAILKAVKDGRIKEDRIDNSVRKILAAKTRVNLQKERFVNLDNIKNYVGTKENYDKAKQIAQNSLTLISDAPEALPLSTKKSTAVIMMANQADTIMDWKDIYTFGKEAIKLNPNTRVLFMVDDISEEDKEKAEQLAQECDQVVFALFPHIIIGRGNVSLNAEQRELLNHLMSLRLPRTIISFGSPYVIDETPGAPSYICAYGNAAAVQSAAAYALFHNIEWKGSLPVSLKKQ
;
A
#
# COMPACT_ATOMS: atom_id res chain seq x y z
N MET A 1 -63.71 22.32 -12.23
CA MET A 1 -62.26 22.22 -12.53
C MET A 1 -61.30 22.47 -11.35
N LYS A 2 -61.74 22.62 -10.08
CA LYS A 2 -60.81 22.82 -8.93
C LYS A 2 -60.64 21.61 -7.98
N ARG A 3 -61.29 20.46 -8.23
CA ARG A 3 -61.14 19.24 -7.40
C ARG A 3 -60.32 18.11 -8.05
N LYS A 4 -60.11 18.12 -9.38
CA LYS A 4 -59.27 17.11 -10.06
C LYS A 4 -57.76 17.41 -9.99
N SER A 5 -57.37 18.69 -9.87
CA SER A 5 -55.95 19.08 -9.82
C SER A 5 -55.29 18.85 -8.46
N VAL A 6 -56.06 18.86 -7.36
CA VAL A 6 -55.53 18.59 -6.01
C VAL A 6 -55.31 17.09 -5.81
N PHE A 7 -56.15 16.23 -6.38
CA PHE A 7 -56.00 14.77 -6.26
C PHE A 7 -54.81 14.23 -7.08
N LEU A 8 -54.51 14.84 -8.24
CA LEU A 8 -53.32 14.50 -9.03
C LEU A 8 -52.02 14.97 -8.37
N LEU A 9 -52.03 16.12 -7.66
CA LEU A 9 -50.87 16.64 -6.94
C LEU A 9 -50.54 15.80 -5.70
N VAL A 10 -51.56 15.29 -4.99
CA VAL A 10 -51.40 14.41 -3.82
C VAL A 10 -50.93 13.02 -4.24
N LEU A 11 -51.37 12.49 -5.39
CA LEU A 11 -50.84 11.23 -5.93
C LEU A 11 -49.39 11.37 -6.45
N PHE A 12 -49.01 12.52 -7.04
CA PHE A 12 -47.63 12.79 -7.44
C PHE A 12 -46.68 12.94 -6.24
N PHE A 13 -47.14 13.54 -5.13
CA PHE A 13 -46.36 13.61 -3.88
C PHE A 13 -46.28 12.25 -3.16
N ALA A 14 -47.33 11.43 -3.21
CA ALA A 14 -47.33 10.10 -2.60
C ALA A 14 -46.51 9.07 -3.42
N MET A 15 -46.58 9.09 -4.76
CA MET A 15 -45.72 8.27 -5.63
C MET A 15 -44.28 8.78 -5.68
N GLY A 16 -44.05 10.09 -5.60
CA GLY A 16 -42.72 10.68 -5.46
C GLY A 16 -42.03 10.26 -4.16
N ASN A 17 -42.77 10.20 -3.04
CA ASN A 17 -42.25 9.70 -1.77
C ASN A 17 -42.11 8.16 -1.71
N MET A 18 -42.93 7.38 -2.42
CA MET A 18 -42.74 5.92 -2.52
C MET A 18 -41.56 5.54 -3.43
N ILE A 19 -41.31 6.29 -4.51
CA ILE A 19 -40.17 6.05 -5.41
C ILE A 19 -38.87 6.63 -4.81
N MET A 20 -38.92 7.76 -4.09
CA MET A 20 -37.78 8.20 -3.28
C MET A 20 -37.48 7.24 -2.12
N ASN A 21 -38.47 6.66 -1.45
CA ASN A 21 -38.21 5.68 -0.38
C ASN A 21 -37.82 4.29 -0.91
N ALA A 22 -38.11 3.94 -2.17
CA ALA A 22 -37.66 2.69 -2.79
C ALA A 22 -36.30 2.80 -3.50
N CYS A 23 -35.85 4.00 -3.87
CA CYS A 23 -34.52 4.25 -4.45
C CYS A 23 -33.51 4.89 -3.46
N ILE A 24 -33.90 5.15 -2.21
CA ILE A 24 -33.01 5.59 -1.11
C ILE A 24 -32.84 4.47 -0.05
N ALA A 25 -33.45 3.30 -0.27
CA ALA A 25 -33.40 2.17 0.67
C ALA A 25 -32.35 1.09 0.35
N ASP A 26 -31.61 1.19 -0.75
CA ASP A 26 -30.39 0.40 -0.97
C ASP A 26 -29.25 1.36 -1.33
N GLU A 27 -28.11 1.19 -0.65
CA GLU A 27 -26.91 2.06 -0.64
C GLU A 27 -26.97 3.33 0.25
N LYS A 28 -27.57 3.22 1.43
CA LYS A 28 -26.71 3.49 2.60
C LYS A 28 -25.91 2.21 2.77
N GLU A 29 -24.72 2.13 2.17
CA GLU A 29 -23.72 1.19 2.66
C GLU A 29 -23.66 1.41 4.17
N SER A 30 -24.24 0.48 4.94
CA SER A 30 -24.01 0.43 6.36
C SER A 30 -22.51 0.28 6.47
N LEU A 31 -21.80 1.36 6.80
CA LEU A 31 -20.36 1.35 7.04
C LEU A 31 -20.05 0.02 7.73
N PRO A 32 -19.20 -0.84 7.14
CA PRO A 32 -19.07 -2.22 7.60
C PRO A 32 -18.89 -2.21 9.11
N SER A 33 -19.67 -3.05 9.80
CA SER A 33 -19.61 -3.17 11.26
C SER A 33 -18.13 -3.25 11.67
N ALA A 34 -17.71 -2.50 12.69
CA ALA A 34 -16.32 -2.58 13.14
C ALA A 34 -16.04 -4.06 13.45
N PRO A 35 -14.98 -4.68 12.92
CA PRO A 35 -14.90 -6.13 13.00
C PRO A 35 -14.75 -6.60 14.43
N ARG A 36 -15.28 -7.80 14.65
CA ARG A 36 -14.99 -8.59 15.84
C ARG A 36 -13.67 -9.32 15.63
N LEU A 37 -13.01 -9.65 16.73
CA LEU A 37 -11.75 -10.39 16.69
C LEU A 37 -11.94 -11.74 16.01
N LYS A 38 -11.04 -12.03 15.07
CA LYS A 38 -10.87 -13.37 14.50
C LYS A 38 -9.73 -14.06 15.22
N TRP A 39 -10.03 -15.19 15.86
CA TRP A 39 -9.04 -15.98 16.59
C TRP A 39 -8.32 -16.95 15.66
N THR A 40 -7.01 -17.08 15.80
CA THR A 40 -6.18 -17.95 14.97
C THR A 40 -4.98 -18.50 15.74
N ASP A 41 -4.38 -19.56 15.23
CA ASP A 41 -3.12 -20.11 15.72
C ASP A 41 -1.92 -19.68 14.86
N ARG A 42 -2.17 -18.96 13.74
CA ARG A 42 -1.16 -18.56 12.75
C ARG A 42 -0.78 -17.09 12.88
N ALA A 43 0.47 -16.82 13.26
CA ALA A 43 0.99 -15.46 13.42
C ALA A 43 0.98 -14.67 12.09
N GLU A 44 1.13 -15.36 10.98
CA GLU A 44 1.18 -14.81 9.62
C GLU A 44 -0.15 -14.17 9.20
N GLU A 45 -1.28 -14.65 9.76
CA GLU A 45 -2.59 -14.05 9.53
C GLU A 45 -2.70 -12.65 10.15
N LEU A 46 -2.00 -12.43 11.27
CA LEU A 46 -1.84 -11.12 11.91
C LEU A 46 -0.80 -10.25 11.19
N GLY A 47 -0.04 -10.80 10.25
CA GLY A 47 1.14 -10.16 9.67
C GLY A 47 2.30 -10.09 10.66
N LEU A 48 2.47 -11.12 11.50
CA LEU A 48 3.58 -11.27 12.44
C LEU A 48 4.46 -12.45 12.01
N ASP A 49 5.78 -12.28 12.10
CA ASP A 49 6.73 -13.37 11.92
C ASP A 49 6.66 -14.35 13.11
N ALA A 50 6.24 -15.60 12.86
CA ALA A 50 6.07 -16.61 13.90
C ALA A 50 7.38 -16.92 14.63
N LYS A 51 8.51 -16.96 13.91
CA LYS A 51 9.83 -17.25 14.48
C LYS A 51 10.27 -16.17 15.48
N SER A 52 10.01 -14.90 15.17
CA SER A 52 10.27 -13.77 16.05
C SER A 52 9.42 -13.80 17.33
N LEU A 53 8.31 -14.56 17.37
CA LEU A 53 7.46 -14.71 18.56
C LEU A 53 7.92 -15.82 19.52
N GLU A 54 8.70 -16.80 19.06
CA GLU A 54 9.17 -17.92 19.89
C GLU A 54 9.83 -17.48 21.21
N PRO A 55 10.68 -16.43 21.25
CA PRO A 55 11.28 -15.95 22.50
C PRO A 55 10.25 -15.49 23.55
N ALA A 56 9.10 -14.96 23.13
CA ALA A 56 8.03 -14.58 24.06
C ALA A 56 7.48 -15.81 24.79
N TRP A 57 7.08 -16.83 24.03
CA TRP A 57 6.45 -18.04 24.57
C TRP A 57 7.45 -18.85 25.42
N ALA A 58 8.70 -18.95 24.95
CA ALA A 58 9.77 -19.59 25.70
C ALA A 58 10.04 -18.89 27.04
N ALA A 59 10.02 -17.56 27.08
CA ALA A 59 10.20 -16.80 28.31
C ALA A 59 9.10 -17.08 29.34
N LEU A 60 7.83 -17.20 28.91
CA LEU A 60 6.71 -17.53 29.81
C LEU A 60 6.87 -18.92 30.42
N VAL A 61 7.22 -19.92 29.60
CA VAL A 61 7.47 -21.30 30.07
C VAL A 61 8.66 -21.36 31.01
N LYS A 62 9.76 -20.68 30.66
CA LYS A 62 10.98 -20.63 31.48
C LYS A 62 10.72 -19.97 32.84
N ALA A 63 10.02 -18.84 32.85
CA ALA A 63 9.69 -18.13 34.08
C ALA A 63 8.86 -18.97 35.05
N ALA A 64 7.91 -19.76 34.54
CA ALA A 64 7.13 -20.69 35.33
C ALA A 64 7.97 -21.84 35.90
N LYS A 65 8.87 -22.44 35.08
CA LYS A 65 9.77 -23.52 35.52
C LYS A 65 10.75 -23.07 36.61
N GLU A 66 11.26 -21.84 36.50
CA GLU A 66 12.22 -21.25 37.44
C GLU A 66 11.55 -20.57 38.65
N ASN A 67 10.22 -20.74 38.82
CA ASN A 67 9.42 -20.10 39.87
C ASN A 67 9.56 -18.56 39.94
N LYS A 68 9.90 -17.92 38.82
CA LYS A 68 9.98 -16.45 38.70
C LYS A 68 8.58 -15.82 38.69
N VAL A 69 7.61 -16.54 38.13
CA VAL A 69 6.17 -16.31 38.24
C VAL A 69 5.48 -17.66 38.44
N ALA A 70 4.35 -17.72 39.14
CA ALA A 70 3.62 -18.98 39.29
C ALA A 70 3.04 -19.47 37.96
N GLY A 71 2.45 -18.55 37.19
CA GLY A 71 1.99 -18.78 35.83
C GLY A 71 1.63 -17.49 35.09
N SER A 72 1.28 -17.64 33.82
CA SER A 72 0.96 -16.53 32.93
C SER A 72 0.03 -16.93 31.80
N VAL A 73 -0.74 -15.97 31.30
CA VAL A 73 -1.49 -16.04 30.04
C VAL A 73 -1.15 -14.84 29.18
N GLY A 74 -0.68 -15.08 27.95
CA GLY A 74 -0.32 -14.05 26.97
C GLY A 74 -1.24 -14.08 25.75
N VAL A 75 -1.63 -12.91 25.25
CA VAL A 75 -2.38 -12.74 23.99
C VAL A 75 -1.76 -11.60 23.20
N MET A 76 -1.60 -11.81 21.89
CA MET A 76 -1.17 -10.78 20.94
C MET A 76 -2.22 -10.68 19.84
N GLY A 77 -2.57 -9.45 19.46
CA GLY A 77 -3.51 -9.20 18.37
C GLY A 77 -3.03 -8.09 17.46
N ARG A 78 -3.34 -8.20 16.17
CA ARG A 78 -3.02 -7.22 15.14
C ARG A 78 -4.03 -7.26 14.02
N ASN A 79 -4.39 -6.10 13.47
CA ASN A 79 -5.26 -5.97 12.31
C ASN A 79 -6.60 -6.74 12.44
N GLY A 80 -7.23 -6.73 13.62
CA GLY A 80 -8.52 -7.41 13.84
C GLY A 80 -8.44 -8.94 14.04
N TYR A 81 -7.22 -9.49 14.04
CA TYR A 81 -6.94 -10.88 14.39
C TYR A 81 -6.25 -10.96 15.75
N ALA A 82 -6.43 -12.07 16.46
CA ALA A 82 -5.72 -12.36 17.71
C ALA A 82 -5.25 -13.81 17.74
N LEU A 83 -4.03 -14.02 18.21
CA LEU A 83 -3.55 -15.36 18.56
C LEU A 83 -4.36 -15.89 19.73
N LYS A 84 -4.68 -17.19 19.72
CA LYS A 84 -5.30 -17.82 20.89
C LYS A 84 -4.42 -17.61 22.14
N PRO A 85 -5.01 -17.41 23.34
CA PRO A 85 -4.22 -17.17 24.54
C PRO A 85 -3.27 -18.32 24.85
N PHE A 86 -2.00 -17.99 25.05
CA PHE A 86 -0.96 -18.94 25.41
C PHE A 86 -0.81 -18.96 26.94
N ALA A 87 -1.00 -20.14 27.55
CA ALA A 87 -0.91 -20.33 28.99
C ALA A 87 0.37 -21.08 29.39
N ALA A 88 1.01 -20.68 30.48
CA ALA A 88 2.17 -21.35 31.06
C ALA A 88 2.12 -21.34 32.59
N GLY A 89 2.61 -22.41 33.22
CA GLY A 89 2.71 -22.51 34.68
C GLY A 89 1.40 -22.89 35.38
N HIS A 90 1.18 -22.34 36.57
CA HIS A 90 0.10 -22.71 37.47
C HIS A 90 -0.74 -21.50 37.89
N ALA A 91 -2.06 -21.64 37.79
CA ALA A 91 -3.02 -20.67 38.33
C ALA A 91 -2.99 -20.63 39.86
N VAL A 92 -2.71 -21.78 40.49
CA VAL A 92 -2.61 -21.93 41.94
C VAL A 92 -1.45 -22.86 42.28
N LEU A 93 -0.57 -22.46 43.20
CA LEU A 93 0.50 -23.35 43.72
C LEU A 93 0.08 -24.07 45.01
N GLN A 94 -0.75 -23.43 45.83
CA GLN A 94 -1.24 -23.93 47.11
C GLN A 94 -2.65 -23.33 47.39
N PRO A 95 -3.53 -24.02 48.14
CA PRO A 95 -3.32 -25.33 48.76
C PRO A 95 -3.36 -26.50 47.76
N GLU A 96 -4.02 -26.32 46.61
CA GLU A 96 -4.08 -27.28 45.50
C GLU A 96 -3.30 -26.71 44.32
N LYS A 97 -2.50 -27.54 43.65
CA LYS A 97 -1.75 -27.12 42.47
C LYS A 97 -2.65 -27.20 41.23
N ILE A 98 -3.06 -26.05 40.69
CA ILE A 98 -3.96 -25.94 39.53
C ILE A 98 -3.16 -25.41 38.34
N ALA A 99 -3.17 -26.13 37.21
CA ALA A 99 -2.51 -25.72 35.99
C ALA A 99 -3.11 -24.42 35.43
N MET A 100 -2.28 -23.59 34.79
CA MET A 100 -2.73 -22.41 34.09
C MET A 100 -3.48 -22.80 32.81
N SER A 101 -4.58 -22.12 32.49
CA SER A 101 -5.35 -22.34 31.26
C SER A 101 -5.51 -21.03 30.47
N PRO A 102 -5.76 -21.08 29.15
CA PRO A 102 -6.04 -19.90 28.34
C PRO A 102 -7.17 -19.00 28.89
N ASP A 103 -8.15 -19.59 29.56
CA ASP A 103 -9.34 -18.92 30.11
C ASP A 103 -9.22 -18.59 31.61
N THR A 104 -8.03 -18.72 32.21
CA THR A 104 -7.83 -18.38 33.62
C THR A 104 -8.12 -16.90 33.87
N ILE A 105 -8.88 -16.63 34.93
CA ILE A 105 -9.28 -15.28 35.37
C ILE A 105 -8.24 -14.74 36.35
N PHE A 106 -7.84 -13.48 36.18
CA PHE A 106 -6.82 -12.84 37.01
C PHE A 106 -7.37 -11.61 37.74
N ASP A 107 -6.87 -11.34 38.95
CA ASP A 107 -6.94 -10.01 39.54
C ASP A 107 -6.09 -9.05 38.69
N LEU A 108 -6.75 -8.07 38.07
CA LEU A 108 -6.13 -7.14 37.14
C LEU A 108 -5.32 -6.03 37.81
N ALA A 109 -5.40 -5.91 39.14
CA ALA A 109 -4.75 -4.85 39.89
C ALA A 109 -5.06 -3.48 39.26
N SER A 110 -4.03 -2.69 38.98
CA SER A 110 -4.17 -1.33 38.46
C SER A 110 -4.67 -1.22 37.01
N ILE A 111 -4.76 -2.31 36.24
CA ILE A 111 -5.46 -2.27 34.94
C ILE A 111 -6.95 -1.91 35.13
N THR A 112 -7.51 -2.17 36.33
CA THR A 112 -8.84 -1.69 36.76
C THR A 112 -9.05 -0.21 36.45
N LYS A 113 -8.05 0.63 36.72
CA LYS A 113 -8.11 2.07 36.49
C LYS A 113 -8.52 2.38 35.06
N MET A 114 -7.95 1.66 34.09
CA MET A 114 -8.15 1.94 32.68
C MET A 114 -9.44 1.31 32.15
N VAL A 115 -9.61 0.01 32.41
CA VAL A 115 -10.70 -0.79 31.84
C VAL A 115 -12.05 -0.45 32.48
N ALA A 116 -12.08 -0.15 33.78
CA ALA A 116 -13.30 0.21 34.49
C ALA A 116 -13.43 1.73 34.66
N THR A 117 -12.56 2.34 35.46
CA THR A 117 -12.78 3.71 35.98
C THR A 117 -12.62 4.79 34.92
N ASN A 118 -11.49 4.81 34.20
CA ASN A 118 -11.21 5.78 33.15
C ASN A 118 -12.27 5.69 32.04
N THR A 119 -12.55 4.48 31.56
CA THR A 119 -13.59 4.26 30.54
C THR A 119 -14.96 4.75 31.02
N SER A 120 -15.32 4.52 32.29
CA SER A 120 -16.59 5.03 32.86
C SER A 120 -16.64 6.55 32.93
N ILE A 121 -15.56 7.21 33.34
CA ILE A 121 -15.46 8.68 33.34
C ILE A 121 -15.61 9.24 31.92
N MET A 122 -14.96 8.62 30.94
CA MET A 122 -15.05 9.04 29.54
C MET A 122 -16.45 8.85 28.96
N ILE A 123 -17.15 7.76 29.31
CA ILE A 123 -18.57 7.57 28.96
C ILE A 123 -19.42 8.68 29.57
N LEU A 124 -19.21 9.03 30.85
CA LEU A 124 -19.96 10.10 31.52
C LEU A 124 -19.65 11.49 30.92
N ILE A 125 -18.46 11.69 30.35
CA ILE A 125 -18.11 12.88 29.59
C ILE A 125 -18.86 12.94 28.26
N GLU A 126 -18.90 11.83 27.51
CA GLU A 126 -19.66 11.74 26.26
C GLU A 126 -21.17 11.87 26.47
N ASP A 127 -21.68 11.37 27.59
CA ASP A 127 -23.08 11.54 28.03
C ASP A 127 -23.37 13.00 28.48
N GLY A 128 -22.36 13.90 28.50
CA GLY A 128 -22.49 15.30 28.91
C GLY A 128 -22.68 15.50 30.42
N LYS A 129 -22.50 14.45 31.23
CA LYS A 129 -22.71 14.47 32.69
C LYS A 129 -21.50 15.01 33.45
N ILE A 130 -20.30 14.87 32.88
CA ILE A 130 -19.03 15.35 33.43
C ILE A 130 -18.26 16.10 32.34
N ARG A 131 -17.42 17.07 32.71
CA ARG A 131 -16.40 17.66 31.83
C ARG A 131 -15.02 17.42 32.42
N LEU A 132 -14.02 17.29 31.54
CA LEU A 132 -12.62 17.08 31.96
C LEU A 132 -12.12 18.18 32.92
N ASP A 133 -12.54 19.42 32.68
CA ASP A 133 -12.09 20.58 33.44
C ASP A 133 -13.08 20.98 34.55
N ASP A 134 -14.09 20.14 34.83
CA ASP A 134 -14.89 20.31 36.05
C ASP A 134 -14.02 20.06 37.29
N TYR A 135 -14.22 20.89 38.31
CA TYR A 135 -13.66 20.66 39.64
C TYR A 135 -14.32 19.45 40.30
N VAL A 136 -13.53 18.63 41.00
CA VAL A 136 -14.01 17.44 41.71
C VAL A 136 -15.10 17.80 42.74
N VAL A 137 -14.95 18.94 43.40
CA VAL A 137 -15.89 19.43 44.44
C VAL A 137 -17.30 19.71 43.92
N LYS A 138 -17.46 19.85 42.60
CA LYS A 138 -18.79 19.93 41.96
C LYS A 138 -19.60 18.65 42.19
N TYR A 139 -18.93 17.51 42.25
CA TYR A 139 -19.55 16.19 42.41
C TYR A 139 -19.44 15.69 43.84
N LEU A 140 -18.31 15.93 44.49
CA LEU A 140 -18.01 15.49 45.86
C LEU A 140 -17.65 16.71 46.72
N PRO A 141 -18.62 17.47 47.26
CA PRO A 141 -18.34 18.73 47.98
C PRO A 141 -17.38 18.58 49.17
N GLU A 142 -17.43 17.46 49.89
CA GLU A 142 -16.55 17.16 51.02
C GLU A 142 -15.08 17.04 50.61
N PHE A 143 -14.80 16.81 49.31
CA PHE A 143 -13.45 16.74 48.79
C PHE A 143 -12.71 18.08 48.85
N ALA A 144 -13.39 19.21 49.07
CA ALA A 144 -12.75 20.53 49.22
C ALA A 144 -11.78 20.61 50.41
N ALA A 145 -11.90 19.69 51.38
CA ALA A 145 -11.05 19.64 52.55
C ALA A 145 -9.56 19.66 52.19
N LYS A 146 -8.76 20.31 53.05
CA LYS A 146 -7.29 20.42 52.90
C LYS A 146 -6.82 21.09 51.59
N GLY A 147 -7.62 22.00 51.01
CA GLY A 147 -7.19 22.86 49.88
C GLY A 147 -7.25 22.18 48.51
N LYS A 148 -8.19 21.26 48.31
CA LYS A 148 -8.35 20.45 47.09
C LYS A 148 -9.42 20.96 46.13
N ASP A 149 -9.98 22.15 46.38
CA ASP A 149 -11.07 22.79 45.65
C ASP A 149 -10.79 23.02 44.15
N LYS A 150 -9.50 23.12 43.78
CA LYS A 150 -9.06 23.36 42.40
C LYS A 150 -8.70 22.10 41.60
N ILE A 151 -8.76 20.91 42.21
CA ILE A 151 -8.46 19.66 41.51
C ILE A 151 -9.59 19.36 40.52
N THR A 152 -9.24 19.05 39.28
CA THR A 152 -10.20 18.74 38.20
C THR A 152 -10.19 17.25 37.86
N ILE A 153 -11.18 16.80 37.09
CA ILE A 153 -11.21 15.44 36.55
C ILE A 153 -9.94 15.14 35.72
N ARG A 154 -9.50 16.09 34.89
CA ARG A 154 -8.25 16.01 34.12
C ARG A 154 -7.04 15.82 35.02
N HIS A 155 -6.96 16.54 36.14
CA HIS A 155 -5.85 16.39 37.09
C HIS A 155 -5.79 14.98 37.69
N LEU A 156 -6.94 14.38 38.00
CA LEU A 156 -7.01 13.00 38.49
C LEU A 156 -6.59 11.99 37.41
N LEU A 157 -7.12 12.12 36.19
CA LEU A 157 -6.84 11.20 35.07
C LEU A 157 -5.38 11.26 34.59
N THR A 158 -4.75 12.43 34.64
CA THR A 158 -3.35 12.63 34.21
C THR A 158 -2.34 12.46 35.35
N HIS A 159 -2.81 12.07 36.55
CA HIS A 159 -1.95 11.92 37.74
C HIS A 159 -1.20 13.22 38.13
N THR A 160 -1.80 14.39 37.88
CA THR A 160 -1.23 15.71 38.18
C THR A 160 -1.93 16.43 39.33
N SER A 161 -2.79 15.73 40.08
CA SER A 161 -3.59 16.28 41.18
C SER A 161 -2.82 16.64 42.45
N GLY A 162 -1.57 16.20 42.56
CA GLY A 162 -0.76 16.36 43.77
C GLY A 162 -1.11 15.39 44.90
N LEU A 163 -2.11 14.52 44.74
CA LEU A 163 -2.52 13.54 45.75
C LEU A 163 -1.43 12.49 46.01
N PRO A 164 -1.31 11.98 47.26
CA PRO A 164 -0.35 10.93 47.58
C PRO A 164 -0.54 9.68 46.71
N PRO A 165 0.55 8.92 46.45
CA PRO A 165 0.47 7.72 45.62
C PRO A 165 -0.41 6.64 46.26
N PHE A 166 -0.24 6.40 47.56
CA PHE A 166 -0.94 5.36 48.31
C PHE A 166 -0.94 5.67 49.83
N LYS A 167 -1.95 5.21 50.55
CA LYS A 167 -2.03 5.24 52.02
C LYS A 167 -2.69 3.99 52.56
N GLN A 168 -2.22 3.45 53.68
CA GLN A 168 -2.69 2.18 54.26
C GLN A 168 -4.00 2.34 55.06
N TYR A 169 -5.07 2.81 54.41
CA TYR A 169 -6.38 2.99 55.06
C TYR A 169 -6.96 1.69 55.61
N TYR A 170 -6.73 0.57 54.93
CA TYR A 170 -7.21 -0.75 55.34
C TYR A 170 -6.81 -1.20 56.76
N LYS A 171 -5.77 -0.59 57.34
CA LYS A 171 -5.33 -0.90 58.72
C LYS A 171 -6.31 -0.40 59.78
N THR A 172 -7.03 0.69 59.49
CA THR A 172 -7.88 1.37 60.47
C THR A 172 -9.31 1.56 59.99
N LEU A 173 -9.55 1.46 58.68
CA LEU A 173 -10.85 1.72 58.06
C LEU A 173 -11.39 0.46 57.39
N LYS A 174 -12.71 0.30 57.44
CA LYS A 174 -13.46 -0.73 56.73
C LYS A 174 -14.76 -0.14 56.20
N GLY A 175 -15.16 -0.55 55.00
CA GLY A 175 -16.42 -0.18 54.39
C GLY A 175 -16.39 1.15 53.63
N ARG A 176 -17.31 1.26 52.68
CA ARG A 176 -17.35 2.30 51.64
C ARG A 176 -17.37 3.73 52.19
N SER A 177 -18.22 4.01 53.20
CA SER A 177 -18.38 5.35 53.77
C SER A 177 -17.12 5.85 54.50
N ALA A 178 -16.39 4.97 55.20
CA ALA A 178 -15.18 5.34 55.91
C ALA A 178 -14.05 5.70 54.93
N PHE A 179 -13.92 4.94 53.84
CA PHE A 179 -12.97 5.25 52.77
C PHE A 179 -13.32 6.53 52.02
N TYR A 180 -14.60 6.79 51.73
CA TYR A 180 -15.02 8.05 51.11
C TYR A 180 -14.57 9.26 51.93
N LYS A 181 -14.84 9.24 53.25
CA LYS A 181 -14.41 10.29 54.17
C LYS A 181 -12.89 10.45 54.19
N ALA A 182 -12.15 9.35 54.27
CA ALA A 182 -10.69 9.39 54.30
C ALA A 182 -10.07 9.95 53.01
N VAL A 183 -10.60 9.59 51.85
CA VAL A 183 -10.17 10.16 50.55
C VAL A 183 -10.49 11.65 50.48
N CYS A 184 -11.65 12.08 50.99
CA CYS A 184 -12.00 13.50 51.08
C CYS A 184 -11.10 14.26 52.07
N ASP A 185 -10.69 13.65 53.17
CA ASP A 185 -9.84 14.29 54.20
C ASP A 185 -8.33 14.25 53.87
N GLU A 186 -7.90 13.54 52.81
CA GLU A 186 -6.47 13.40 52.48
C GLU A 186 -5.83 14.68 51.94
N ALA A 187 -4.71 15.12 52.49
CA ALA A 187 -3.99 16.28 51.99
C ALA A 187 -3.19 15.95 50.72
N PRO A 188 -3.10 16.86 49.72
CA PRO A 188 -2.13 16.75 48.64
C PRO A 188 -0.70 16.65 49.18
N ALA A 189 0.12 15.77 48.60
CA ALA A 189 1.55 15.66 48.89
C ALA A 189 2.39 16.69 48.12
N ASN A 190 1.87 17.21 47.00
CA ASN A 190 2.57 18.11 46.10
C ASN A 190 1.62 19.17 45.53
N ALA A 191 2.21 20.23 44.95
CA ALA A 191 1.47 21.27 44.25
C ALA A 191 0.73 20.70 43.02
N LEU A 192 -0.44 21.27 42.74
CA LEU A 192 -1.29 20.90 41.61
C LEU A 192 -0.58 21.18 40.28
N GLY A 193 -0.60 20.23 39.35
CA GLY A 193 -0.12 20.41 37.98
C GLY A 193 1.40 20.44 37.81
N THR A 194 2.19 20.29 38.88
CA THR A 194 3.66 20.42 38.80
C THR A 194 4.37 19.13 38.41
N ASN A 195 3.91 17.98 38.92
CA ASN A 195 4.55 16.68 38.70
C ASN A 195 3.51 15.58 38.45
N ARG A 196 3.92 14.51 37.78
CA ARG A 196 3.14 13.25 37.68
C ARG A 196 3.36 12.39 38.93
N ILE A 197 2.31 12.20 39.73
CA ILE A 197 2.29 11.30 40.88
C ILE A 197 1.22 10.24 40.66
N TYR A 198 1.66 9.01 40.41
CA TYR A 198 0.78 7.87 40.25
C TYR A 198 -0.02 7.63 41.55
N SER A 199 -1.30 8.01 41.55
CA SER A 199 -2.14 8.10 42.75
C SER A 199 -3.35 7.18 42.69
N ASP A 200 -3.35 6.19 43.59
CA ASP A 200 -4.50 5.33 43.85
C ASP A 200 -5.66 6.11 44.46
N ILE A 201 -5.37 7.08 45.33
CA ILE A 201 -6.35 7.95 45.98
C ILE A 201 -7.11 8.77 44.93
N GLY A 202 -6.40 9.27 43.91
CA GLY A 202 -7.04 9.97 42.79
C GLY A 202 -8.02 9.08 42.02
N PHE A 203 -7.67 7.82 41.76
CA PHE A 203 -8.57 6.88 41.08
C PHE A 203 -9.70 6.36 41.96
N MET A 204 -9.49 6.21 43.28
CA MET A 204 -10.59 5.98 44.23
C MET A 204 -11.61 7.14 44.16
N THR A 205 -11.13 8.38 44.11
CA THR A 205 -11.97 9.58 43.96
C THR A 205 -12.79 9.52 42.68
N LEU A 206 -12.16 9.19 41.53
CA LEU A 206 -12.89 9.00 40.27
C LEU A 206 -13.95 7.89 40.36
N GLY A 207 -13.66 6.81 41.08
CA GLY A 207 -14.63 5.76 41.38
C GLY A 207 -15.87 6.31 42.10
N PHE A 208 -15.68 7.08 43.17
CA PHE A 208 -16.81 7.72 43.88
C PHE A 208 -17.57 8.73 43.02
N ILE A 209 -16.90 9.44 42.11
CA ILE A 209 -17.57 10.34 41.16
C ILE A 209 -18.47 9.56 40.21
N VAL A 210 -18.02 8.43 39.66
CA VAL A 210 -18.86 7.57 38.81
C VAL A 210 -20.14 7.18 39.57
N GLU A 211 -20.02 6.81 40.84
CA GLU A 211 -21.18 6.41 41.64
C GLU A 211 -22.12 7.55 41.93
N LYS A 212 -21.57 8.69 42.35
CA LYS A 212 -22.36 9.89 42.65
C LYS A 212 -23.12 10.40 41.44
N VAL A 213 -22.48 10.39 40.27
CA VAL A 213 -23.05 10.94 39.02
C VAL A 213 -23.99 9.95 38.34
N SER A 214 -23.70 8.65 38.40
CA SER A 214 -24.52 7.62 37.73
C SER A 214 -25.63 7.04 38.60
N GLY A 215 -25.51 7.14 39.93
CA GLY A 215 -26.39 6.48 40.89
C GLY A 215 -26.19 4.97 41.02
N LYS A 216 -25.14 4.41 40.39
CA LYS A 216 -24.81 2.97 40.36
C LYS A 216 -23.42 2.76 40.91
N ASP A 217 -23.16 1.63 41.55
CA ASP A 217 -21.78 1.31 41.91
C ASP A 217 -20.92 1.06 40.65
N LEU A 218 -19.59 1.10 40.79
CA LEU A 218 -18.70 0.93 39.64
C LEU A 218 -18.87 -0.44 38.94
N ASN A 219 -19.25 -1.49 39.66
CA ASN A 219 -19.49 -2.81 39.06
C ASN A 219 -20.76 -2.81 38.23
N GLU A 220 -21.86 -2.31 38.76
CA GLU A 220 -23.14 -2.18 38.06
C GLU A 220 -23.00 -1.31 36.80
N PHE A 221 -22.35 -0.15 36.93
CA PHE A 221 -22.13 0.77 35.81
C PHE A 221 -21.32 0.11 34.70
N THR A 222 -20.19 -0.53 35.03
CA THR A 222 -19.32 -1.14 34.03
C THR A 222 -19.92 -2.40 33.40
N GLN A 223 -20.67 -3.22 34.15
CA GLN A 223 -21.43 -4.33 33.60
C GLN A 223 -22.45 -3.86 32.55
N GLU A 224 -23.20 -2.81 32.85
CA GLU A 224 -24.23 -2.28 31.95
C GLU A 224 -23.65 -1.57 30.73
N ARG A 225 -22.67 -0.69 30.95
CA ARG A 225 -22.20 0.25 29.93
C ARG A 225 -21.02 -0.27 29.11
N ILE A 226 -20.30 -1.28 29.59
CA ILE A 226 -19.05 -1.75 28.97
C ILE A 226 -19.07 -3.26 28.74
N PHE A 227 -19.13 -4.07 29.80
CA PHE A 227 -18.79 -5.49 29.73
C PHE A 227 -19.89 -6.34 29.10
N LYS A 228 -21.17 -6.18 29.48
CA LYS A 228 -22.28 -6.90 28.82
C LYS A 228 -22.43 -6.49 27.35
N PRO A 229 -22.39 -5.19 26.98
CA PRO A 229 -22.42 -4.79 25.57
C PRO A 229 -21.29 -5.39 24.73
N LEU A 230 -20.08 -5.48 25.29
CA LEU A 230 -18.93 -6.09 24.60
C LEU A 230 -18.91 -7.63 24.68
N ASN A 231 -19.84 -8.24 25.41
CA ASN A 231 -19.88 -9.68 25.69
C ASN A 231 -18.58 -10.18 26.37
N MET A 232 -18.03 -9.38 27.29
CA MET A 232 -16.91 -9.73 28.17
C MET A 232 -17.45 -10.50 29.38
N LYS A 233 -17.60 -11.82 29.23
CA LYS A 233 -18.37 -12.68 30.15
C LYS A 233 -17.68 -12.94 31.50
N HIS A 234 -16.37 -12.77 31.56
CA HIS A 234 -15.54 -13.09 32.71
C HIS A 234 -14.92 -11.84 33.34
N THR A 235 -15.41 -10.66 32.97
CA THR A 235 -14.90 -9.38 33.46
C THR A 235 -15.87 -8.76 34.46
N ARG A 236 -15.48 -8.63 35.74
CA ARG A 236 -16.29 -8.02 36.79
C ARG A 236 -15.51 -7.73 38.07
N PHE A 237 -16.08 -6.90 38.95
CA PHE A 237 -15.68 -6.86 40.35
C PHE A 237 -16.39 -7.98 41.13
N ASN A 238 -15.82 -8.36 42.27
CA ASN A 238 -16.37 -9.37 43.19
C ASN A 238 -16.88 -10.62 42.44
N PRO A 239 -15.98 -11.41 41.82
CA PRO A 239 -16.38 -12.61 41.09
C PRO A 239 -17.14 -13.58 42.02
N PRO A 240 -18.12 -14.33 41.48
CA PRO A 240 -18.89 -15.27 42.29
C PRO A 240 -18.01 -16.42 42.80
N ALA A 241 -18.37 -17.00 43.95
CA ALA A 241 -17.61 -18.09 44.56
C ALA A 241 -17.45 -19.32 43.65
N SER A 242 -18.39 -19.55 42.73
CA SER A 242 -18.33 -20.62 41.72
C SER A 242 -17.16 -20.48 40.75
N TRP A 243 -16.59 -19.26 40.59
CA TRP A 243 -15.43 -19.02 39.73
C TRP A 243 -14.10 -19.30 40.41
N LYS A 244 -14.07 -19.58 41.72
CA LYS A 244 -12.83 -19.66 42.49
C LYS A 244 -11.76 -20.54 41.81
N LYS A 245 -12.10 -21.77 41.39
CA LYS A 245 -11.15 -22.67 40.70
C LYS A 245 -10.70 -22.22 39.30
N GLN A 246 -11.39 -21.25 38.70
CA GLN A 246 -11.03 -20.63 37.42
C GLN A 246 -10.16 -19.38 37.61
N ILE A 247 -10.04 -18.87 38.84
CA ILE A 247 -9.29 -17.66 39.18
C ILE A 247 -7.88 -18.06 39.61
N ALA A 248 -6.87 -17.36 39.10
CA ALA A 248 -5.51 -17.47 39.59
C ALA A 248 -5.41 -16.95 41.03
N ALA A 249 -4.83 -17.74 41.93
CA ALA A 249 -4.48 -17.27 43.25
C ALA A 249 -3.44 -16.16 43.12
N THR A 250 -3.62 -15.07 43.87
CA THR A 250 -2.85 -13.85 43.67
C THR A 250 -1.67 -13.75 44.62
N GLU A 251 -1.90 -13.82 45.93
CA GLU A 251 -0.84 -13.81 46.95
C GLU A 251 -1.32 -14.42 48.27
N PHE A 252 -0.39 -14.77 49.16
CA PHE A 252 -0.71 -15.09 50.55
C PHE A 252 -0.56 -13.85 51.42
N TRP A 253 -1.66 -13.37 52.02
CA TRP A 253 -1.60 -12.24 52.94
C TRP A 253 -1.11 -12.70 54.31
N SER A 254 0.11 -12.32 54.68
CA SER A 254 0.65 -12.60 56.01
C SER A 254 -0.15 -11.94 57.13
N HIS A 255 -0.64 -10.72 56.92
CA HIS A 255 -1.38 -9.96 57.95
C HIS A 255 -2.79 -10.52 58.25
N TRP A 256 -3.42 -11.18 57.26
CA TRP A 256 -4.73 -11.83 57.43
C TRP A 256 -4.64 -13.35 57.47
N ASN A 257 -3.43 -13.91 57.41
CA ASN A 257 -3.10 -15.33 57.40
C ASN A 257 -3.99 -16.17 56.44
N ARG A 258 -4.23 -15.67 55.22
CA ARG A 258 -5.08 -16.34 54.22
C ARG A 258 -4.65 -16.02 52.79
N LEU A 259 -5.00 -16.93 51.88
CA LEU A 259 -4.72 -16.78 50.45
C LEU A 259 -5.74 -15.85 49.77
N ALA A 260 -5.26 -14.85 49.04
CA ALA A 260 -6.07 -14.04 48.14
C ALA A 260 -6.43 -14.86 46.89
N TRP A 261 -7.58 -15.54 46.95
CA TRP A 261 -8.06 -16.41 45.86
C TRP A 261 -9.55 -16.19 45.60
N GLY A 262 -9.85 -15.44 44.53
CA GLY A 262 -11.19 -14.96 44.22
C GLY A 262 -11.54 -13.63 44.90
N GLU A 263 -10.56 -12.97 45.52
CA GLU A 263 -10.70 -11.68 46.20
C GLU A 263 -9.58 -10.76 45.74
N VAL A 264 -9.87 -9.45 45.62
CA VAL A 264 -8.87 -8.45 45.21
C VAL A 264 -7.70 -8.42 46.19
N HIS A 265 -6.46 -8.42 45.66
CA HIS A 265 -5.23 -8.44 46.46
C HIS A 265 -4.95 -7.11 47.17
N ASP A 266 -5.30 -5.99 46.51
CA ASP A 266 -5.08 -4.64 47.03
C ASP A 266 -5.87 -4.45 48.32
N GLU A 267 -5.16 -4.16 49.40
CA GLU A 267 -5.74 -4.22 50.73
C GLU A 267 -6.80 -3.13 50.95
N ASN A 268 -6.62 -1.95 50.33
CA ASN A 268 -7.62 -0.89 50.39
C ASN A 268 -8.87 -1.25 49.59
N ALA A 269 -8.70 -1.81 48.38
CA ALA A 269 -9.80 -2.30 47.57
C ALA A 269 -10.53 -3.47 48.25
N ASN A 270 -9.84 -4.32 48.99
CA ASN A 270 -10.47 -5.37 49.79
C ASN A 270 -11.29 -4.76 50.93
N ALA A 271 -10.68 -3.86 51.73
CA ALA A 271 -11.31 -3.26 52.91
C ALA A 271 -12.48 -2.32 52.60
N ILE A 272 -12.53 -1.70 51.41
CA ILE A 272 -13.69 -0.89 50.95
C ILE A 272 -14.89 -1.76 50.54
N GLY A 273 -14.67 -3.05 50.23
CA GLY A 273 -15.72 -3.99 49.79
C GLY A 273 -15.51 -4.61 48.39
N GLY A 274 -14.31 -4.51 47.83
CA GLY A 274 -13.92 -5.12 46.56
C GLY A 274 -14.22 -4.32 45.30
N ILE A 275 -15.00 -3.24 45.40
CA ILE A 275 -15.36 -2.34 44.29
C ILE A 275 -14.69 -0.98 44.52
N ALA A 276 -13.55 -0.75 43.87
CA ALA A 276 -12.77 0.48 44.00
C ALA A 276 -12.27 1.00 42.65
N GLY A 277 -12.09 2.31 42.54
CA GLY A 277 -11.68 2.93 41.27
C GLY A 277 -10.22 2.63 40.87
N HIS A 278 -9.37 2.22 41.82
CA HIS A 278 -7.95 1.98 41.58
C HIS A 278 -7.58 0.49 41.38
N ALA A 279 -8.40 -0.45 41.87
CA ALA A 279 -8.20 -1.91 41.82
C ALA A 279 -9.51 -2.67 42.08
N GLY A 280 -9.55 -3.99 41.81
CA GLY A 280 -10.69 -4.87 42.13
C GLY A 280 -11.35 -5.57 40.95
N LEU A 281 -10.95 -5.23 39.72
CA LEU A 281 -11.48 -5.88 38.52
C LEU A 281 -10.78 -7.22 38.28
N PHE A 282 -11.58 -8.24 37.95
CA PHE A 282 -11.11 -9.54 37.48
C PHE A 282 -11.44 -9.71 36.00
N SER A 283 -10.57 -10.38 35.22
CA SER A 283 -10.82 -10.67 33.80
C SER A 283 -9.94 -11.82 33.28
N THR A 284 -10.31 -12.36 32.11
CA THR A 284 -9.42 -13.19 31.28
C THR A 284 -8.67 -12.35 30.25
N ALA A 285 -7.63 -12.95 29.64
CA ALA A 285 -6.92 -12.32 28.52
C ALA A 285 -7.82 -12.20 27.27
N GLY A 286 -8.74 -13.14 27.06
CA GLY A 286 -9.70 -13.13 25.95
C GLY A 286 -10.68 -11.94 26.02
N ASP A 287 -11.25 -11.67 27.19
CA ASP A 287 -12.13 -10.51 27.38
C ASP A 287 -11.37 -9.19 27.19
N LEU A 288 -10.15 -9.10 27.72
CA LEU A 288 -9.30 -7.93 27.52
C LEU A 288 -8.90 -7.72 26.06
N ALA A 289 -8.76 -8.78 25.27
CA ALA A 289 -8.49 -8.68 23.84
C ALA A 289 -9.66 -8.00 23.11
N ILE A 290 -10.91 -8.33 23.48
CA ILE A 290 -12.12 -7.66 22.96
C ILE A 290 -12.08 -6.17 23.29
N PHE A 291 -11.76 -5.82 24.54
CA PHE A 291 -11.62 -4.43 24.97
C PHE A 291 -10.53 -3.69 24.18
N CYS A 292 -9.34 -4.30 24.03
CA CYS A 292 -8.24 -3.71 23.26
C CYS A 292 -8.62 -3.50 21.78
N GLN A 293 -9.31 -4.47 21.17
CA GLN A 293 -9.78 -4.34 19.79
C GLN A 293 -10.86 -3.25 19.66
N MET A 294 -11.75 -3.09 20.65
CA MET A 294 -12.71 -1.98 20.69
C MET A 294 -12.01 -0.63 20.65
N LEU A 295 -10.91 -0.48 21.41
CA LEU A 295 -10.08 0.74 21.39
C LEU A 295 -9.40 0.92 20.02
N LEU A 296 -8.78 -0.11 19.44
CA LEU A 296 -8.15 -0.05 18.11
C LEU A 296 -9.13 0.32 16.99
N ASN A 297 -10.38 -0.09 17.13
CA ASN A 297 -11.49 0.22 16.22
C ASN A 297 -12.08 1.63 16.42
N GLY A 298 -11.45 2.49 17.23
CA GLY A 298 -11.95 3.85 17.50
C GLY A 298 -13.24 3.86 18.34
N GLY A 299 -13.34 2.93 19.30
CA GLY A 299 -14.41 2.91 20.31
C GLY A 299 -15.61 2.01 19.95
N LYS A 300 -15.49 1.17 18.92
CA LYS A 300 -16.58 0.30 18.41
C LYS A 300 -16.14 -1.16 18.32
N TYR A 301 -17.02 -2.11 18.64
CA TYR A 301 -16.78 -3.54 18.44
C TYR A 301 -18.03 -4.21 17.87
N GLY A 302 -17.95 -4.76 16.65
CA GLY A 302 -19.15 -5.10 15.89
C GLY A 302 -19.97 -3.85 15.60
N ASN A 303 -21.24 -3.89 15.99
CA ASN A 303 -22.17 -2.77 15.93
C ASN A 303 -22.25 -1.98 17.24
N ILE A 304 -21.53 -2.38 18.29
CA ILE A 304 -21.60 -1.78 19.62
C ILE A 304 -20.59 -0.65 19.72
N ARG A 305 -21.05 0.57 20.03
CA ARG A 305 -20.18 1.72 20.35
C ARG A 305 -20.14 1.92 21.86
N ILE A 306 -18.92 2.04 22.39
CA ILE A 306 -18.66 2.33 23.80
C ILE A 306 -18.16 3.77 23.98
N LEU A 307 -17.26 4.21 23.10
CA LEU A 307 -16.68 5.56 23.11
C LEU A 307 -16.62 6.11 21.67
N GLN A 308 -16.51 7.42 21.51
CA GLN A 308 -16.27 8.08 20.22
C GLN A 308 -14.77 8.02 19.82
N PRO A 309 -14.45 8.01 18.51
CA PRO A 309 -13.06 8.00 18.05
C PRO A 309 -12.22 9.17 18.58
N GLN A 310 -12.84 10.34 18.76
CA GLN A 310 -12.24 11.55 19.34
C GLN A 310 -11.76 11.31 20.77
N THR A 311 -12.52 10.54 21.56
CA THR A 311 -12.18 10.19 22.94
C THR A 311 -11.04 9.19 22.98
N ILE A 312 -11.06 8.19 22.09
CA ILE A 312 -9.94 7.23 21.94
C ILE A 312 -8.65 7.96 21.59
N ARG A 313 -8.69 8.97 20.70
CA ARG A 313 -7.51 9.80 20.37
C ARG A 313 -6.86 10.43 21.59
N GLN A 314 -7.64 10.82 22.60
CA GLN A 314 -7.10 11.41 23.83
C GLN A 314 -6.31 10.39 24.67
N PHE A 315 -6.56 9.08 24.52
CA PHE A 315 -5.80 8.05 25.24
C PHE A 315 -4.35 7.94 24.80
N TYR A 316 -4.05 8.32 23.56
CA TYR A 316 -2.70 8.21 22.98
C TYR A 316 -2.13 9.55 22.48
N THR A 317 -2.76 10.67 22.88
CA THR A 317 -2.24 12.02 22.64
C THR A 317 -1.71 12.59 23.95
N LEU A 318 -0.53 13.22 23.93
CA LEU A 318 0.08 13.86 25.10
C LEU A 318 -0.89 14.85 25.79
N GLN A 319 -1.24 14.59 27.05
CA GLN A 319 -2.14 15.40 27.88
C GLN A 319 -1.42 16.14 29.01
N THR A 320 -0.16 15.79 29.28
CA THR A 320 0.71 16.47 30.25
C THR A 320 1.61 17.46 29.54
N LYS A 321 2.16 18.45 30.28
CA LYS A 321 3.18 19.33 29.72
C LYS A 321 4.41 18.50 29.29
N PRO A 322 5.09 18.82 28.17
CA PRO A 322 6.20 18.02 27.64
C PRO A 322 7.33 17.75 28.64
N GLU A 323 7.57 18.68 29.56
CA GLU A 323 8.60 18.60 30.62
C GLU A 323 8.27 17.60 31.74
N ILE A 324 7.02 17.13 31.84
CA ILE A 324 6.63 16.14 32.85
C ILE A 324 7.08 14.75 32.39
N SER A 325 7.91 14.09 33.20
CA SER A 325 8.38 12.73 32.93
C SER A 325 7.24 11.69 32.93
N LYS A 326 7.42 10.62 32.15
CA LYS A 326 6.40 9.57 31.90
C LYS A 326 5.10 10.15 31.35
N HIS A 327 5.18 10.67 30.12
CA HIS A 327 4.09 11.27 29.36
C HIS A 327 2.77 10.51 29.51
N GLN A 328 1.69 11.24 29.80
CA GLN A 328 0.36 10.66 29.97
C GLN A 328 -0.55 11.04 28.80
N GLY A 329 -1.29 10.06 28.31
CA GLY A 329 -2.55 10.29 27.63
C GLY A 329 -3.66 10.50 28.66
N MET A 330 -4.92 10.53 28.22
CA MET A 330 -6.03 10.68 29.16
C MET A 330 -6.26 9.37 29.92
N GLY A 331 -5.73 9.29 31.14
CA GLY A 331 -5.73 8.09 31.99
C GLY A 331 -4.60 7.11 31.67
N TRP A 332 -4.12 7.05 30.43
CA TRP A 332 -3.17 6.04 29.97
C TRP A 332 -1.71 6.52 30.01
N ILE A 333 -0.78 5.58 30.17
CA ILE A 333 0.65 5.84 30.02
C ILE A 333 1.00 5.79 28.53
N LEU A 334 1.70 6.81 28.01
CA LEU A 334 2.20 6.79 26.64
C LEU A 334 3.52 6.02 26.56
N GLY A 335 3.74 5.36 25.43
CA GLY A 335 4.97 4.67 25.12
C GLY A 335 6.13 5.65 24.93
N SER A 336 7.30 5.27 25.41
CA SER A 336 8.57 5.98 25.20
C SER A 336 9.60 5.04 24.58
N THR A 337 10.69 5.60 24.07
CA THR A 337 11.87 4.83 23.63
C THR A 337 12.65 4.21 24.79
N GLU A 338 12.46 4.72 26.02
CA GLU A 338 13.05 4.16 27.24
C GLU A 338 12.18 3.02 27.78
N THR A 339 12.76 1.82 27.95
CA THR A 339 12.07 0.66 28.52
C THR A 339 12.38 0.54 30.01
N ASP A 340 11.52 1.04 30.90
CA ASP A 340 11.67 0.95 32.36
C ASP A 340 11.14 -0.37 32.97
N GLY A 341 11.07 -1.44 32.17
CA GLY A 341 10.54 -2.75 32.61
C GLY A 341 9.01 -2.82 32.73
N THR A 342 8.29 -1.78 32.29
CA THR A 342 6.82 -1.79 32.18
C THR A 342 6.31 -2.35 30.84
N GLY A 343 7.20 -2.75 29.94
CA GLY A 343 6.86 -3.11 28.56
C GLY A 343 6.50 -1.89 27.70
N GLY A 344 6.24 -2.10 26.41
CA GLY A 344 5.88 -1.04 25.47
C GLY A 344 5.72 -1.59 24.05
N LEU A 345 4.87 -0.96 23.23
CA LEU A 345 4.73 -1.29 21.80
C LEU A 345 5.24 -0.14 20.91
N GLY A 346 6.35 0.49 21.31
CA GLY A 346 6.94 1.64 20.61
C GLY A 346 6.38 2.99 21.06
N PRO A 347 6.89 4.11 20.52
CA PRO A 347 6.53 5.47 20.95
C PRO A 347 5.06 5.83 20.68
N ASP A 348 4.46 5.28 19.62
CA ASP A 348 3.06 5.52 19.25
C ASP A 348 2.06 4.62 20.02
N SER A 349 2.50 4.01 21.11
CA SER A 349 1.67 3.10 21.91
C SER A 349 1.19 3.73 23.20
N PHE A 350 0.16 3.14 23.79
CA PHE A 350 -0.32 3.51 25.12
C PHE A 350 -0.69 2.23 25.89
N GLY A 351 -0.59 2.27 27.20
CA GLY A 351 -0.75 1.07 28.01
C GLY A 351 -0.80 1.33 29.51
N HIS A 352 -0.91 0.24 30.27
CA HIS A 352 -0.91 0.28 31.72
C HIS A 352 -0.48 -1.05 32.32
N SER A 353 0.30 -1.00 33.40
CA SER A 353 0.76 -2.19 34.15
C SER A 353 -0.01 -2.39 35.46
N GLY A 354 -0.11 -3.65 35.91
CA GLY A 354 -0.70 -4.01 37.20
C GLY A 354 0.32 -4.59 38.18
N PHE A 355 0.07 -4.37 39.47
CA PHE A 355 0.92 -4.85 40.57
C PHE A 355 0.89 -6.37 40.74
N THR A 356 -0.08 -7.10 40.16
CA THR A 356 -0.07 -8.57 40.13
C THR A 356 0.86 -9.13 39.06
N GLY A 357 1.43 -8.25 38.22
CA GLY A 357 2.27 -8.61 37.08
C GLY A 357 1.51 -8.58 35.75
N THR A 358 0.24 -8.19 35.75
CA THR A 358 -0.58 -7.98 34.56
C THR A 358 -0.11 -6.77 33.74
N LEU A 359 -0.37 -6.78 32.43
CA LEU A 359 0.06 -5.72 31.52
C LEU A 359 -0.81 -5.68 30.26
N ILE A 360 -1.15 -4.46 29.79
CA ILE A 360 -1.77 -4.21 28.48
C ILE A 360 -1.04 -3.07 27.78
N TRP A 361 -0.72 -3.28 26.51
CA TRP A 361 -0.26 -2.23 25.60
C TRP A 361 -0.98 -2.30 24.26
N ILE A 362 -1.26 -1.13 23.69
CA ILE A 362 -1.99 -0.96 22.45
C ILE A 362 -1.23 0.05 21.58
N ASN A 363 -1.05 -0.25 20.30
CA ASN A 363 -0.46 0.65 19.31
C ASN A 363 -1.46 0.86 18.16
N PRO A 364 -2.17 2.01 18.11
CA PRO A 364 -3.10 2.35 17.04
C PRO A 364 -2.45 2.48 15.65
N LYS A 365 -1.17 2.88 15.59
CA LYS A 365 -0.42 3.02 14.34
C LYS A 365 -0.26 1.67 13.66
N TYR A 366 0.18 0.66 14.41
CA TYR A 366 0.38 -0.71 13.91
C TYR A 366 -0.85 -1.61 14.00
N GLN A 367 -1.97 -1.10 14.53
CA GLN A 367 -3.20 -1.84 14.79
C GLN A 367 -2.96 -3.07 15.66
N THR A 368 -2.07 -2.95 16.66
CA THR A 368 -1.59 -4.06 17.48
C THR A 368 -1.94 -3.86 18.95
N PHE A 369 -2.19 -4.95 19.67
CA PHE A 369 -2.17 -4.97 21.12
C PHE A 369 -1.44 -6.21 21.66
N GLY A 370 -0.91 -6.10 22.87
CA GLY A 370 -0.38 -7.21 23.64
C GLY A 370 -0.94 -7.19 25.06
N ILE A 371 -1.33 -8.36 25.55
CA ILE A 371 -1.87 -8.57 26.90
C ILE A 371 -1.06 -9.68 27.54
N LEU A 372 -0.54 -9.42 28.74
CA LEU A 372 0.16 -10.41 29.53
C LEU A 372 -0.41 -10.40 30.95
N LEU A 373 -1.12 -11.46 31.34
CA LEU A 373 -1.66 -11.63 32.67
C LEU A 373 -0.81 -12.63 33.45
N THR A 374 -0.45 -12.30 34.68
CA THR A 374 0.35 -13.16 35.54
C THR A 374 -0.13 -13.06 36.98
N ASN A 375 0.11 -14.12 37.75
CA ASN A 375 0.00 -14.14 39.21
C ASN A 375 1.41 -14.06 39.81
N ALA A 376 2.21 -13.08 39.37
CA ALA A 376 3.65 -13.00 39.68
C ALA A 376 3.95 -12.81 41.17
N ILE A 377 2.99 -12.30 41.95
CA ILE A 377 3.14 -12.12 43.41
C ILE A 377 2.67 -13.33 44.23
N HIS A 378 2.19 -14.40 43.56
CA HIS A 378 1.76 -15.63 44.25
C HIS A 378 2.94 -16.40 44.85
N THR A 379 4.12 -16.29 44.23
CA THR A 379 5.37 -16.88 44.73
C THR A 379 5.98 -16.01 45.84
N ASP A 380 6.21 -14.73 45.56
CA ASP A 380 6.75 -13.75 46.50
C ASP A 380 6.34 -12.33 46.09
N ARG A 381 5.56 -11.66 46.94
CA ARG A 381 5.11 -10.28 46.71
C ARG A 381 6.28 -9.29 46.56
N LYS A 382 7.35 -9.46 47.34
CA LYS A 382 8.49 -8.53 47.40
C LYS A 382 9.45 -8.71 46.24
N ASN A 383 9.68 -9.96 45.83
CA ASN A 383 10.69 -10.31 44.81
C ASN A 383 10.09 -10.73 43.45
N ALA A 384 8.84 -10.39 43.18
CA ALA A 384 8.17 -10.73 41.92
C ALA A 384 8.95 -10.24 40.69
N GLN A 385 9.45 -11.17 39.87
CA GLN A 385 10.31 -10.87 38.72
C GLN A 385 9.52 -10.54 37.45
N ARG A 386 8.63 -9.54 37.52
CA ARG A 386 7.71 -9.15 36.42
C ARG A 386 8.41 -8.86 35.11
N ALA A 387 9.58 -8.21 35.17
CA ALA A 387 10.34 -7.83 33.97
C ALA A 387 10.83 -9.04 33.17
N TYR A 388 11.02 -10.19 33.84
CA TYR A 388 11.52 -11.44 33.23
C TYR A 388 10.58 -11.98 32.14
N VAL A 389 9.28 -11.73 32.27
CA VAL A 389 8.27 -12.11 31.27
C VAL A 389 7.81 -10.95 30.40
N ARG A 390 7.72 -9.73 30.95
CA ARG A 390 7.21 -8.55 30.22
C ARG A 390 8.12 -8.14 29.06
N ASN A 391 9.42 -8.03 29.30
CA ASN A 391 10.37 -7.53 28.31
C ASN A 391 10.47 -8.45 27.08
N PRO A 392 10.74 -9.78 27.21
CA PRO A 392 10.80 -10.65 26.04
C PRO A 392 9.47 -10.75 25.31
N PHE A 393 8.32 -10.72 26.01
CA PHE A 393 7.00 -10.77 25.39
C PHE A 393 6.74 -9.60 24.44
N PHE A 394 6.93 -8.36 24.91
CA PHE A 394 6.67 -7.17 24.09
C PHE A 394 7.78 -6.89 23.07
N LYS A 395 9.03 -7.26 23.38
CA LYS A 395 10.14 -7.17 22.42
C LYS A 395 9.92 -8.09 21.22
N ALA A 396 9.54 -9.34 21.45
CA ALA A 396 9.23 -10.30 20.40
C ALA A 396 8.05 -9.83 19.54
N LEU A 397 6.98 -9.30 20.16
CA LEU A 397 5.87 -8.72 19.42
C LEU A 397 6.32 -7.54 18.54
N LEU A 398 7.13 -6.62 19.07
CA LEU A 398 7.71 -5.53 18.26
C LEU A 398 8.56 -6.03 17.10
N GLN A 399 9.44 -7.00 17.35
CA GLN A 399 10.31 -7.58 16.31
C GLN A 399 9.50 -8.30 15.22
N SER A 400 8.45 -9.03 15.61
CA SER A 400 7.59 -9.75 14.67
C SER A 400 6.74 -8.84 13.79
N MET A 401 6.55 -7.57 14.17
CA MET A 401 5.73 -6.62 13.41
C MET A 401 6.45 -5.99 12.24
N ASN A 402 7.78 -6.07 12.19
CA ASN A 402 8.55 -5.64 11.03
C ASN A 402 8.06 -6.47 9.84
N ALA A 403 7.48 -5.79 8.84
CA ALA A 403 6.99 -6.47 7.65
C ALA A 403 8.10 -7.39 7.12
N THR A 404 7.70 -8.58 6.69
CA THR A 404 8.68 -9.58 6.25
C THR A 404 8.99 -9.39 4.78
N THR A 405 10.02 -10.08 4.31
CA THR A 405 10.34 -10.15 2.89
C THR A 405 9.28 -10.98 2.16
N ALA A 406 9.01 -10.62 0.92
CA ALA A 406 8.04 -11.34 0.10
C ALA A 406 8.48 -12.79 -0.17
N SER A 407 7.55 -13.72 -0.04
CA SER A 407 7.79 -15.14 -0.36
C SER A 407 7.66 -15.41 -1.87
N PRO A 408 8.29 -16.47 -2.42
CA PRO A 408 8.07 -16.90 -3.80
C PRO A 408 6.59 -17.07 -4.19
N GLU A 409 5.77 -17.62 -3.29
CA GLU A 409 4.37 -17.92 -3.58
C GLU A 409 3.50 -16.66 -3.61
N SER A 410 3.79 -15.68 -2.74
CA SER A 410 3.07 -14.40 -2.69
C SER A 410 3.47 -13.45 -3.81
N LEU A 411 4.71 -13.53 -4.31
CA LEU A 411 5.15 -12.74 -5.46
C LEU A 411 4.41 -13.11 -6.75
N GLN A 412 3.97 -14.37 -6.89
CA GLN A 412 3.42 -14.91 -8.13
C GLN A 412 1.88 -15.02 -8.14
N LYS A 413 1.19 -14.18 -7.36
CA LYS A 413 -0.28 -14.07 -7.40
C LYS A 413 -0.76 -12.73 -6.86
N LEU A 414 -1.94 -12.32 -7.31
CA LEU A 414 -2.69 -11.25 -6.63
C LEU A 414 -3.55 -11.84 -5.52
N HIS A 415 -3.71 -11.05 -4.46
CA HIS A 415 -4.49 -11.39 -3.28
C HIS A 415 -5.90 -10.75 -3.34
N PRO A 416 -6.90 -11.34 -2.67
CA PRO A 416 -8.17 -10.67 -2.44
C PRO A 416 -7.98 -9.34 -1.71
N VAL A 417 -8.84 -8.36 -1.99
CA VAL A 417 -8.81 -7.08 -1.29
C VAL A 417 -9.11 -7.28 0.20
N ASP A 418 -8.17 -6.90 1.06
CA ASP A 418 -8.38 -6.86 2.50
C ASP A 418 -9.16 -5.58 2.85
N SER A 419 -10.49 -5.66 2.69
CA SER A 419 -11.40 -4.52 2.92
C SER A 419 -11.30 -3.97 4.35
N TYR A 420 -10.91 -4.80 5.32
CA TYR A 420 -10.71 -4.34 6.68
C TYR A 420 -9.48 -3.45 6.79
N TRP A 421 -8.35 -3.92 6.26
CA TRP A 421 -7.13 -3.13 6.27
C TRP A 421 -7.34 -1.81 5.51
N VAL A 422 -7.99 -1.85 4.35
CA VAL A 422 -8.33 -0.66 3.56
C VAL A 422 -9.13 0.35 4.38
N GLU A 423 -10.28 -0.04 4.93
CA GLU A 423 -11.17 0.87 5.66
C GLU A 423 -10.56 1.35 6.99
N SER A 424 -9.79 0.50 7.68
CA SER A 424 -9.11 0.87 8.92
C SER A 424 -7.97 1.85 8.70
N VAL A 425 -7.24 1.74 7.58
CA VAL A 425 -6.24 2.74 7.19
C VAL A 425 -6.94 4.03 6.77
N LEU A 426 -7.90 3.97 5.84
CA LEU A 426 -8.58 5.14 5.31
C LEU A 426 -9.17 6.04 6.40
N ARG A 427 -9.83 5.47 7.41
CA ARG A 427 -10.43 6.23 8.53
C ARG A 427 -9.42 6.89 9.47
N ARG A 428 -8.16 6.45 9.45
CA ARG A 428 -7.08 7.03 10.26
C ARG A 428 -6.30 8.11 9.54
N LEU A 429 -6.28 8.07 8.20
CA LEU A 429 -5.62 9.09 7.41
C LEU A 429 -6.30 10.44 7.62
N THR A 430 -5.48 11.45 7.90
CA THR A 430 -5.91 12.85 7.79
C THR A 430 -6.18 13.22 6.34
N LEU A 431 -6.91 14.31 6.10
CA LEU A 431 -7.15 14.80 4.73
C LEU A 431 -5.82 15.04 3.99
N ASP A 432 -4.84 15.64 4.66
CA ASP A 432 -3.49 15.86 4.14
C ASP A 432 -2.83 14.55 3.67
N GLU A 433 -2.90 13.48 4.46
CA GLU A 433 -2.35 12.17 4.09
C GLU A 433 -3.14 11.49 2.97
N LYS A 434 -4.47 11.64 2.95
CA LYS A 434 -5.33 11.13 1.89
C LYS A 434 -4.97 11.76 0.54
N VAL A 435 -4.79 13.09 0.50
CA VAL A 435 -4.35 13.80 -0.72
C VAL A 435 -2.95 13.34 -1.14
N GLY A 436 -2.05 13.13 -0.18
CA GLY A 436 -0.73 12.55 -0.43
C GLY A 436 -0.79 11.20 -1.16
N GLN A 437 -1.68 10.32 -0.73
CA GLN A 437 -1.89 9.01 -1.37
C GLN A 437 -2.39 9.10 -2.82
N MET A 438 -2.81 10.25 -3.32
CA MET A 438 -3.21 10.44 -4.72
C MET A 438 -2.07 10.86 -5.64
N ILE A 439 -0.82 10.86 -5.17
CA ILE A 439 0.34 11.33 -5.93
C ILE A 439 1.40 10.23 -6.03
N VAL A 440 1.91 10.02 -7.25
CA VAL A 440 3.04 9.13 -7.55
C VAL A 440 4.11 9.94 -8.30
N PRO A 441 5.13 10.46 -7.60
CA PRO A 441 6.25 11.15 -8.23
C PRO A 441 7.28 10.17 -8.78
N THR A 442 8.16 10.71 -9.64
CA THR A 442 9.34 9.99 -10.13
C THR A 442 10.33 9.78 -9.00
N TYR A 443 10.85 8.56 -8.88
CA TYR A 443 12.00 8.27 -8.03
C TYR A 443 13.27 8.39 -8.85
N HIS A 444 13.92 9.55 -8.80
CA HIS A 444 15.15 9.89 -9.54
C HIS A 444 16.43 9.22 -9.00
N ASN A 445 16.32 8.06 -8.36
CA ASN A 445 17.41 7.38 -7.66
C ASN A 445 18.10 8.25 -6.55
N ASP A 446 17.41 9.28 -6.06
CA ASP A 446 17.84 10.15 -4.96
C ASP A 446 17.03 9.81 -3.69
N ASP A 447 17.70 9.16 -2.73
CA ASP A 447 17.10 8.78 -1.44
C ASP A 447 16.72 10.02 -0.62
N THR A 448 17.46 11.13 -0.74
CA THR A 448 17.27 12.33 0.08
C THR A 448 15.94 13.00 -0.25
N LEU A 449 15.74 13.29 -1.54
CA LEU A 449 14.49 13.87 -2.04
C LEU A 449 13.30 12.95 -1.76
N ALA A 450 13.47 11.64 -1.96
CA ALA A 450 12.40 10.68 -1.69
C ALA A 450 12.01 10.67 -0.20
N PHE A 451 12.97 10.67 0.73
CA PHE A 451 12.69 10.74 2.16
C PHE A 451 12.09 12.08 2.61
N GLU A 452 12.40 13.17 1.91
CA GLU A 452 11.71 14.44 2.11
C GLU A 452 10.24 14.35 1.70
N LEU A 453 9.93 13.83 0.51
CA LEU A 453 8.55 13.61 0.06
C LEU A 453 7.77 12.67 0.98
N LEU A 454 8.41 11.60 1.47
CA LEU A 454 7.79 10.70 2.46
C LEU A 454 7.43 11.42 3.76
N ARG A 455 8.24 12.39 4.21
CA ARG A 455 7.95 13.17 5.42
C ARG A 455 6.89 14.25 5.19
N GLN A 456 6.94 14.92 4.04
CA GLN A 456 6.09 16.07 3.75
C GLN A 456 4.68 15.67 3.31
N ILE A 457 4.57 14.83 2.28
CA ILE A 457 3.27 14.56 1.63
C ILE A 457 2.80 13.11 1.80
N LYS A 458 3.67 12.16 2.18
CA LYS A 458 3.35 10.72 2.27
C LYS A 458 2.69 10.19 0.98
N PRO A 459 3.43 10.14 -0.14
CA PRO A 459 2.88 9.76 -1.45
C PRO A 459 2.35 8.32 -1.47
N ALA A 460 1.56 7.98 -2.51
CA ALA A 460 1.04 6.62 -2.70
C ALA A 460 2.18 5.60 -2.86
N GLY A 461 3.24 6.03 -3.52
CA GLY A 461 4.40 5.27 -3.96
C GLY A 461 5.21 6.12 -4.93
N PHE A 462 6.05 5.48 -5.74
CA PHE A 462 6.89 6.16 -6.74
C PHE A 462 6.89 5.38 -8.06
N ILE A 463 7.16 6.07 -9.16
CA ILE A 463 7.56 5.43 -10.42
C ILE A 463 9.09 5.33 -10.49
N ALA A 464 9.60 4.14 -10.76
CA ALA A 464 11.04 3.88 -10.82
C ALA A 464 11.66 4.44 -12.10
N SER A 465 12.78 5.17 -11.99
CA SER A 465 13.52 5.72 -13.15
C SER A 465 14.66 4.81 -13.59
N ARG A 466 15.05 4.89 -14.87
CA ARG A 466 16.18 4.19 -15.50
C ARG A 466 17.53 4.47 -14.81
N GLY A 467 18.57 3.78 -15.27
CA GLY A 467 19.98 4.10 -14.98
C GLY A 467 20.56 3.38 -13.76
N VAL A 468 19.89 2.34 -13.27
CA VAL A 468 20.35 1.51 -12.15
C VAL A 468 20.18 0.04 -12.47
N THR A 469 20.96 -0.81 -11.79
CA THR A 469 20.80 -2.26 -11.87
C THR A 469 19.57 -2.71 -11.07
N VAL A 470 19.05 -3.89 -11.40
CA VAL A 470 17.93 -4.51 -10.65
C VAL A 470 18.22 -4.66 -9.15
N MET A 471 19.47 -4.95 -8.78
CA MET A 471 19.87 -5.06 -7.36
C MET A 471 19.85 -3.69 -6.67
N ASN A 472 20.39 -2.66 -7.31
CA ASN A 472 20.44 -1.32 -6.74
C ASN A 472 19.02 -0.75 -6.52
N LEU A 473 18.12 -0.96 -7.48
CA LEU A 473 16.72 -0.55 -7.32
C LEU A 473 16.02 -1.30 -6.17
N ALA A 474 16.19 -2.62 -6.06
CA ALA A 474 15.55 -3.40 -5.01
C ALA A 474 16.02 -3.00 -3.59
N GLU A 475 17.31 -2.73 -3.42
CA GLU A 475 17.87 -2.19 -2.17
C GLU A 475 17.26 -0.84 -1.80
N ARG A 476 17.12 0.06 -2.78
CA ARG A 476 16.51 1.38 -2.60
C ARG A 476 15.03 1.29 -2.27
N ILE A 477 14.28 0.41 -2.95
CA ILE A 477 12.88 0.14 -2.62
C ILE A 477 12.76 -0.32 -1.17
N ASN A 478 13.64 -1.21 -0.68
CA ASN A 478 13.64 -1.63 0.71
C ASN A 478 13.87 -0.46 1.68
N LYS A 479 14.80 0.46 1.37
CA LYS A 479 15.02 1.67 2.18
C LYS A 479 13.77 2.57 2.21
N LEU A 480 13.14 2.81 1.06
CA LEU A 480 11.92 3.62 0.97
C LEU A 480 10.77 2.97 1.75
N GLN A 481 10.58 1.66 1.62
CA GLN A 481 9.56 0.91 2.35
C GLN A 481 9.78 0.91 3.86
N ALA A 482 11.04 0.92 4.31
CA ALA A 482 11.40 1.03 5.72
C ALA A 482 11.15 2.43 6.27
N ALA A 483 11.38 3.47 5.47
CA ALA A 483 11.16 4.87 5.86
C ALA A 483 9.67 5.28 5.82
N SER A 484 8.84 4.56 5.08
CA SER A 484 7.42 4.90 4.90
C SER A 484 6.50 4.25 5.93
N ASP A 485 5.66 5.06 6.59
CA ASP A 485 4.63 4.59 7.52
C ASP A 485 3.60 3.68 6.83
N LEU A 486 3.16 4.07 5.63
CA LEU A 486 2.27 3.28 4.77
C LEU A 486 3.09 2.55 3.71
N PRO A 487 2.75 1.30 3.36
CA PRO A 487 3.44 0.61 2.27
C PRO A 487 3.37 1.40 0.97
N LEU A 488 4.49 1.52 0.25
CA LEU A 488 4.59 2.25 -1.01
C LEU A 488 4.22 1.36 -2.19
N LEU A 489 3.36 1.86 -3.08
CA LEU A 489 3.05 1.20 -4.35
C LEU A 489 4.11 1.58 -5.39
N MET A 490 5.17 0.78 -5.52
CA MET A 490 6.19 1.01 -6.55
C MET A 490 5.65 0.67 -7.95
N THR A 491 5.88 1.56 -8.91
CA THR A 491 5.37 1.48 -10.29
C THR A 491 6.50 1.61 -11.32
N ALA A 492 6.29 1.12 -12.55
CA ALA A 492 7.25 1.24 -13.66
C ALA A 492 6.59 1.01 -15.03
N ASP A 493 7.30 1.34 -16.12
CA ASP A 493 6.86 1.21 -17.51
C ASP A 493 7.51 0.02 -18.25
N PHE A 494 7.22 -1.21 -17.84
CA PHE A 494 7.80 -2.42 -18.45
C PHE A 494 7.05 -2.87 -19.71
N GLU A 495 7.07 -2.04 -20.76
CA GLU A 495 6.48 -2.37 -22.07
C GLU A 495 7.24 -3.50 -22.79
N ARG A 496 8.55 -3.62 -22.56
CA ARG A 496 9.44 -4.65 -23.14
C ARG A 496 10.12 -5.49 -22.06
N GLY A 497 9.40 -5.80 -20.99
CA GLY A 497 9.99 -6.48 -19.83
C GLY A 497 10.81 -5.54 -18.95
N VAL A 498 11.41 -6.08 -17.90
CA VAL A 498 12.14 -5.30 -16.90
C VAL A 498 13.48 -4.79 -17.47
N GLY A 499 14.10 -5.56 -18.36
CA GLY A 499 15.40 -5.25 -18.96
C GLY A 499 15.41 -3.99 -19.82
N CYS A 500 14.26 -3.51 -20.28
CA CYS A 500 14.22 -2.26 -21.06
C CYS A 500 14.43 -0.98 -20.23
N TYR A 501 14.46 -1.09 -18.90
CA TYR A 501 14.77 0.01 -17.97
C TYR A 501 15.93 -0.29 -17.02
N PHE A 502 16.16 -1.56 -16.70
CA PHE A 502 17.05 -1.97 -15.61
C PHE A 502 18.03 -3.07 -16.00
N ASP A 503 19.33 -2.77 -15.86
CA ASP A 503 20.42 -3.70 -16.15
C ASP A 503 20.32 -4.97 -15.29
N GLY A 504 20.49 -6.12 -15.94
CA GLY A 504 20.46 -7.45 -15.33
C GLY A 504 19.14 -8.20 -15.48
N ALA A 505 18.09 -7.56 -15.99
CA ALA A 505 16.80 -8.19 -16.30
C ALA A 505 16.65 -8.56 -17.79
N THR A 506 15.60 -9.30 -18.12
CA THR A 506 15.31 -9.72 -19.49
C THR A 506 14.65 -8.57 -20.27
N ASP A 507 15.29 -8.13 -21.37
CA ASP A 507 14.71 -7.22 -22.36
C ASP A 507 14.00 -8.03 -23.46
N LEU A 508 12.71 -7.78 -23.64
CA LEU A 508 11.82 -8.55 -24.49
C LEU A 508 11.57 -7.83 -25.83
N PRO A 509 11.14 -8.57 -26.88
CA PRO A 509 10.70 -7.95 -28.12
C PRO A 509 9.56 -6.94 -27.90
N SER A 510 9.45 -5.94 -28.78
CA SER A 510 8.41 -4.90 -28.72
C SER A 510 6.99 -5.48 -28.86
N ASN A 511 5.97 -4.69 -28.50
CA ASN A 511 4.58 -5.10 -28.70
C ASN A 511 4.28 -5.37 -30.17
N MET A 512 4.86 -4.60 -31.10
CA MET A 512 4.68 -4.85 -32.53
C MET A 512 5.34 -6.16 -32.97
N ALA A 513 6.50 -6.53 -32.39
CA ALA A 513 7.09 -7.85 -32.61
C ALA A 513 6.16 -8.97 -32.10
N LEU A 514 5.53 -8.80 -30.94
CA LEU A 514 4.53 -9.74 -30.43
C LEU A 514 3.30 -9.83 -31.34
N GLY A 515 2.87 -8.72 -31.92
CA GLY A 515 1.81 -8.69 -32.94
C GLY A 515 2.22 -9.37 -34.25
N ALA A 516 3.49 -9.25 -34.63
CA ALA A 516 4.04 -9.88 -35.84
C ALA A 516 4.14 -11.39 -35.72
N SER A 517 4.39 -11.93 -34.50
CA SER A 517 4.50 -13.38 -34.30
C SER A 517 3.16 -14.12 -34.47
N LYS A 518 2.03 -13.40 -34.43
CA LYS A 518 0.64 -13.93 -34.48
C LYS A 518 0.33 -15.04 -33.46
N ASN A 519 1.21 -15.25 -32.49
CA ASN A 519 1.11 -16.33 -31.52
C ASN A 519 0.86 -15.76 -30.13
N ALA A 520 -0.35 -15.96 -29.61
CA ALA A 520 -0.71 -15.51 -28.25
C ALA A 520 0.20 -16.10 -27.16
N SER A 521 0.82 -17.26 -27.41
CA SER A 521 1.74 -17.86 -26.45
C SER A 521 2.99 -17.01 -26.24
N ASP A 522 3.45 -16.29 -27.26
CA ASP A 522 4.62 -15.42 -27.15
C ASP A 522 4.29 -14.21 -26.27
N THR A 523 3.12 -13.59 -26.47
CA THR A 523 2.61 -12.50 -25.61
C THR A 523 2.39 -12.96 -24.18
N LYS A 524 1.85 -14.16 -23.99
CA LYS A 524 1.68 -14.77 -22.67
C LYS A 524 3.02 -14.93 -21.97
N GLU A 525 4.04 -15.41 -22.66
CA GLU A 525 5.36 -15.62 -22.08
C GLU A 525 6.07 -14.31 -21.76
N ALA A 526 6.00 -13.32 -22.66
CA ALA A 526 6.50 -11.97 -22.41
C ALA A 526 5.86 -11.34 -21.15
N ALA A 527 4.53 -11.43 -21.02
CA ALA A 527 3.81 -10.92 -19.85
C ALA A 527 4.16 -11.69 -18.56
N ARG A 528 4.36 -13.02 -18.64
CA ARG A 528 4.78 -13.86 -17.51
C ARG A 528 6.16 -13.46 -17.00
N ILE A 529 7.14 -13.35 -17.90
CA ILE A 529 8.52 -12.94 -17.56
C ILE A 529 8.50 -11.56 -16.91
N THR A 530 7.83 -10.59 -17.56
CA THR A 530 7.69 -9.23 -17.03
C THR A 530 7.09 -9.19 -15.63
N ALA A 531 6.03 -9.97 -15.38
CA ALA A 531 5.37 -10.04 -14.08
C ALA A 531 6.29 -10.60 -12.99
N ILE A 532 6.92 -11.74 -13.26
CA ILE A 532 7.79 -12.42 -12.30
C ILE A 532 9.01 -11.56 -11.97
N GLU A 533 9.68 -11.01 -13.00
CA GLU A 533 10.86 -10.17 -12.78
C GLU A 533 10.49 -8.87 -12.07
N GLY A 534 9.40 -8.20 -12.48
CA GLY A 534 8.96 -6.95 -11.88
C GLY A 534 8.59 -7.11 -10.40
N ARG A 535 7.87 -8.19 -10.05
CA ARG A 535 7.56 -8.50 -8.65
C ARG A 535 8.80 -8.84 -7.84
N ALA A 536 9.74 -9.61 -8.42
CA ALA A 536 10.98 -10.00 -7.74
C ALA A 536 11.86 -8.80 -7.34
N ILE A 537 11.80 -7.69 -8.08
CA ILE A 537 12.56 -6.46 -7.77
C ILE A 537 11.75 -5.44 -6.95
N GLY A 538 10.52 -5.76 -6.55
CA GLY A 538 9.68 -4.89 -5.71
C GLY A 538 8.82 -3.87 -6.46
N VAL A 539 8.59 -4.02 -7.77
CA VAL A 539 7.57 -3.27 -8.50
C VAL A 539 6.22 -3.98 -8.37
N HIS A 540 5.13 -3.23 -8.20
CA HIS A 540 3.80 -3.75 -7.85
C HIS A 540 2.77 -3.51 -8.94
N LEU A 541 2.94 -2.43 -9.71
CA LEU A 541 2.06 -2.05 -10.80
C LEU A 541 2.91 -1.66 -12.01
N ASN A 542 2.51 -2.19 -13.17
CA ASN A 542 3.14 -1.94 -14.44
C ASN A 542 2.24 -1.05 -15.30
N PHE A 543 2.81 -0.01 -15.88
CA PHE A 543 2.17 0.84 -16.87
C PHE A 543 2.23 0.18 -18.25
N ALA A 544 1.68 -1.03 -18.36
CA ALA A 544 1.55 -1.82 -19.57
C ALA A 544 0.33 -2.77 -19.43
N PRO A 545 -0.29 -3.20 -20.54
CA PRO A 545 0.13 -3.03 -21.93
C PRO A 545 -0.35 -1.74 -22.59
N VAL A 546 0.31 -1.37 -23.69
CA VAL A 546 -0.20 -0.38 -24.64
C VAL A 546 -1.34 -1.01 -25.44
N LEU A 547 -2.50 -0.37 -25.39
CA LEU A 547 -3.75 -0.76 -26.03
C LEU A 547 -4.10 0.14 -27.23
N ASP A 548 -3.22 1.07 -27.57
CA ASP A 548 -3.37 1.94 -28.74
C ASP A 548 -3.29 1.12 -30.04
N VAL A 549 -4.13 1.46 -31.01
CA VAL A 549 -4.15 0.82 -32.33
C VAL A 549 -3.36 1.67 -33.31
N ASN A 550 -2.21 1.20 -33.79
CA ASN A 550 -1.36 1.98 -34.70
C ASN A 550 -1.89 1.97 -36.14
N ASN A 551 -3.02 2.63 -36.38
CA ASN A 551 -3.68 2.79 -37.68
C ASN A 551 -3.19 4.03 -38.46
N ASN A 552 -2.29 4.83 -37.89
CA ASN A 552 -1.60 5.92 -38.55
C ASN A 552 -0.09 5.60 -38.64
N PRO A 553 0.49 5.44 -39.85
CA PRO A 553 1.91 5.15 -40.01
C PRO A 553 2.81 6.33 -39.62
N ASP A 554 2.29 7.56 -39.68
CA ASP A 554 3.02 8.78 -39.32
C ASP A 554 3.01 9.04 -37.80
N ASN A 555 2.45 8.13 -37.00
CA ASN A 555 2.42 8.29 -35.55
C ASN A 555 3.85 8.28 -34.98
N PRO A 556 4.29 9.37 -34.33
CA PRO A 556 5.68 9.52 -33.92
C PRO A 556 6.01 8.83 -32.59
N ILE A 557 5.01 8.41 -31.81
CA ILE A 557 5.18 8.03 -30.40
C ILE A 557 4.65 6.63 -30.06
N ILE A 558 3.63 6.12 -30.76
CA ILE A 558 3.08 4.78 -30.55
C ILE A 558 3.87 3.78 -31.38
N ASN A 559 3.77 3.81 -32.71
CA ASN A 559 4.58 3.01 -33.63
C ASN A 559 4.79 1.55 -33.09
N THR A 560 6.03 1.08 -32.91
CA THR A 560 6.36 -0.27 -32.41
C THR A 560 5.88 -0.60 -30.98
N ARG A 561 5.39 0.38 -30.21
CA ARG A 561 4.77 0.17 -28.89
C ARG A 561 3.35 -0.37 -28.98
N SER A 562 2.66 -0.23 -30.11
CA SER A 562 1.39 -0.92 -30.36
C SER A 562 1.63 -2.35 -30.81
N PHE A 563 0.67 -3.24 -30.56
CA PHE A 563 0.65 -4.58 -31.17
C PHE A 563 0.39 -4.55 -32.69
N GLY A 564 -0.12 -3.46 -33.25
CA GLY A 564 -0.37 -3.35 -34.70
C GLY A 564 -1.57 -2.46 -35.05
N GLU A 565 -2.02 -2.54 -36.29
CA GLU A 565 -3.10 -1.68 -36.82
C GLU A 565 -4.51 -2.28 -36.68
N ASN A 566 -4.62 -3.59 -36.39
CA ASN A 566 -5.92 -4.28 -36.32
C ASN A 566 -6.48 -4.20 -34.88
N PRO A 567 -7.61 -3.49 -34.65
CA PRO A 567 -8.18 -3.32 -33.31
C PRO A 567 -8.51 -4.63 -32.59
N LYS A 568 -8.94 -5.66 -33.33
CA LYS A 568 -9.30 -6.96 -32.75
C LYS A 568 -8.07 -7.71 -32.25
N GLU A 569 -6.96 -7.58 -32.97
CA GLU A 569 -5.70 -8.24 -32.59
C GLU A 569 -5.03 -7.53 -31.42
N VAL A 570 -5.00 -6.19 -31.43
CA VAL A 570 -4.55 -5.37 -30.29
C VAL A 570 -5.35 -5.72 -29.03
N ALA A 571 -6.69 -5.82 -29.15
CA ALA A 571 -7.54 -6.22 -28.04
C ALA A 571 -7.21 -7.65 -27.54
N ARG A 572 -7.07 -8.61 -28.46
CA ARG A 572 -6.77 -10.02 -28.13
C ARG A 572 -5.44 -10.17 -27.40
N LEU A 573 -4.38 -9.54 -27.88
CA LEU A 573 -3.05 -9.60 -27.28
C LEU A 573 -2.98 -8.80 -25.98
N GLY A 574 -3.64 -7.64 -25.91
CA GLY A 574 -3.78 -6.86 -24.68
C GLY A 574 -4.50 -7.65 -23.57
N GLU A 575 -5.58 -8.37 -23.88
CA GLU A 575 -6.26 -9.26 -22.93
C GLU A 575 -5.33 -10.36 -22.41
N VAL A 576 -4.55 -10.99 -23.30
CA VAL A 576 -3.58 -12.04 -22.92
C VAL A 576 -2.52 -11.49 -21.97
N TRP A 577 -1.98 -10.31 -22.28
CA TRP A 577 -0.98 -9.65 -21.44
C TRP A 577 -1.54 -9.37 -20.04
N ILE A 578 -2.69 -8.68 -19.95
CA ILE A 578 -3.31 -8.27 -18.69
C ILE A 578 -3.60 -9.47 -17.79
N ARG A 579 -4.30 -10.48 -18.33
CA ARG A 579 -4.66 -11.69 -17.56
C ARG A 579 -3.43 -12.42 -17.06
N THR A 580 -2.37 -12.49 -17.87
CA THR A 580 -1.16 -13.20 -17.49
C THR A 580 -0.38 -12.41 -16.46
N SER A 581 -0.18 -11.12 -16.66
CA SER A 581 0.54 -10.26 -15.73
C SER A 581 -0.11 -10.25 -14.34
N GLU A 582 -1.44 -10.07 -14.30
CA GLU A 582 -2.20 -10.08 -13.03
C GLU A 582 -2.26 -11.48 -12.39
N LYS A 583 -2.29 -12.56 -13.19
CA LYS A 583 -2.18 -13.92 -12.65
C LYS A 583 -0.88 -14.11 -11.87
N TYR A 584 0.22 -13.53 -12.36
CA TYR A 584 1.55 -13.62 -11.74
C TYR A 584 1.85 -12.45 -10.79
N GLY A 585 0.82 -11.78 -10.27
CA GLY A 585 0.97 -10.86 -9.14
C GLY A 585 1.31 -9.41 -9.50
N LEU A 586 1.48 -9.06 -10.78
CA LEU A 586 1.80 -7.69 -11.22
C LEU A 586 0.52 -7.00 -11.73
N LEU A 587 0.13 -5.88 -11.12
CA LEU A 587 -1.03 -5.11 -11.56
C LEU A 587 -0.76 -4.49 -12.94
N SER A 588 -1.75 -4.53 -13.84
CA SER A 588 -1.62 -3.99 -15.20
C SER A 588 -2.34 -2.64 -15.37
N THR A 589 -1.84 -1.85 -16.31
CA THR A 589 -2.44 -0.55 -16.71
C THR A 589 -2.63 -0.52 -18.21
N GLY A 590 -3.88 -0.49 -18.67
CA GLY A 590 -4.16 -0.26 -20.09
C GLY A 590 -3.91 1.21 -20.45
N LYS A 591 -3.15 1.48 -21.51
CA LYS A 591 -2.80 2.86 -21.93
C LYS A 591 -2.72 3.02 -23.46
N HIS A 592 -2.91 4.20 -24.03
CA HIS A 592 -3.21 5.47 -23.37
C HIS A 592 -4.65 5.88 -23.73
N PHE A 593 -5.56 5.84 -22.75
CA PHE A 593 -6.98 6.08 -22.98
C PHE A 593 -7.24 7.53 -23.40
N PRO A 594 -8.10 7.83 -24.39
CA PRO A 594 -9.03 6.92 -25.09
C PRO A 594 -8.47 6.24 -26.36
N GLY A 595 -7.16 6.32 -26.61
CA GLY A 595 -6.48 5.74 -27.76
C GLY A 595 -5.61 6.78 -28.47
N HIS A 596 -4.29 6.58 -28.44
CA HIS A 596 -3.27 7.49 -29.01
C HIS A 596 -2.77 7.06 -30.39
N GLY A 597 -3.28 5.95 -30.93
CA GLY A 597 -2.74 5.36 -32.15
C GLY A 597 -2.96 6.16 -33.44
N ASN A 598 -3.97 7.04 -33.48
CA ASN A 598 -4.39 7.80 -34.67
C ASN A 598 -4.09 9.31 -34.57
N THR A 599 -2.85 9.68 -34.19
CA THR A 599 -2.39 11.08 -34.20
C THR A 599 -1.01 11.17 -34.83
N SER A 600 -0.75 12.26 -35.55
CA SER A 600 0.57 12.60 -36.10
C SER A 600 1.33 13.60 -35.21
N VAL A 601 0.75 13.98 -34.06
CA VAL A 601 1.34 14.91 -33.09
C VAL A 601 1.82 14.16 -31.86
N ASP A 602 3.03 14.49 -31.41
CA ASP A 602 3.61 13.98 -30.16
C ASP A 602 3.05 14.73 -28.94
N SER A 603 2.40 14.00 -28.02
CA SER A 603 1.81 14.55 -26.80
C SER A 603 2.83 15.16 -25.83
N HIS A 604 4.12 14.83 -25.97
CA HIS A 604 5.18 15.41 -25.14
C HIS A 604 5.52 16.85 -25.54
N SER A 605 5.30 17.23 -26.79
CA SER A 605 5.62 18.56 -27.32
C SER A 605 4.40 19.47 -27.49
N SER A 606 3.20 18.90 -27.69
CA SER A 606 1.94 19.64 -27.76
C SER A 606 0.73 18.71 -27.58
N MET A 607 -0.48 19.25 -27.35
CA MET A 607 -1.68 18.42 -27.23
C MET A 607 -2.04 17.77 -28.58
N GLY A 608 -1.97 16.43 -28.66
CA GLY A 608 -2.40 15.68 -29.85
C GLY A 608 -3.93 15.66 -30.02
N MET A 609 -4.40 15.37 -31.22
CA MET A 609 -5.83 15.28 -31.54
C MET A 609 -6.14 13.94 -32.20
N VAL A 610 -7.19 13.27 -31.74
CA VAL A 610 -7.74 12.07 -32.39
C VAL A 610 -9.13 12.39 -32.92
N SER A 611 -9.27 12.31 -34.24
CA SER A 611 -10.52 12.59 -34.94
C SER A 611 -11.22 11.29 -35.38
N GLY A 612 -12.53 11.33 -35.49
CA GLY A 612 -13.34 10.18 -35.89
C GLY A 612 -14.75 10.29 -35.34
N ASN A 613 -15.76 9.78 -36.04
CA ASN A 613 -17.10 9.74 -35.49
C ASN A 613 -17.19 8.72 -34.33
N GLU A 614 -18.26 8.80 -33.53
CA GLU A 614 -18.37 7.96 -32.33
C GLU A 614 -18.29 6.47 -32.66
N GLU A 615 -18.96 6.01 -33.72
CA GLU A 615 -18.93 4.60 -34.14
C GLU A 615 -17.51 4.12 -34.49
N GLN A 616 -16.75 4.93 -35.23
CA GLN A 616 -15.34 4.65 -35.55
C GLN A 616 -14.51 4.49 -34.27
N LEU A 617 -14.62 5.45 -33.35
CA LEU A 617 -13.88 5.43 -32.09
C LEU A 617 -14.24 4.21 -31.22
N TRP A 618 -15.51 3.80 -31.19
CA TRP A 618 -15.92 2.58 -30.47
C TRP A 618 -15.37 1.29 -31.07
N ASN A 619 -15.25 1.25 -32.40
CA ASN A 619 -14.84 0.04 -33.13
C ASN A 619 -13.33 -0.09 -33.30
N ILE A 620 -12.58 1.01 -33.16
CA ILE A 620 -11.13 1.06 -33.38
C ILE A 620 -10.42 1.39 -32.07
N GLU A 621 -10.39 2.66 -31.66
CA GLU A 621 -9.58 3.15 -30.55
C GLU A 621 -10.03 2.59 -29.19
N LEU A 622 -11.34 2.55 -28.93
CA LEU A 622 -11.89 2.09 -27.65
C LEU A 622 -12.06 0.57 -27.56
N LEU A 623 -12.00 -0.16 -28.68
CA LEU A 623 -12.25 -1.61 -28.68
C LEU A 623 -11.28 -2.38 -27.76
N PRO A 624 -9.95 -2.16 -27.80
CA PRO A 624 -9.02 -2.78 -26.87
C PRO A 624 -9.34 -2.48 -25.40
N PHE A 625 -9.67 -1.23 -25.05
CA PHE A 625 -10.03 -0.85 -23.69
C PHE A 625 -11.34 -1.52 -23.22
N GLN A 626 -12.35 -1.59 -24.08
CA GLN A 626 -13.60 -2.31 -23.76
C GLN A 626 -13.34 -3.76 -23.38
N LYS A 627 -12.45 -4.44 -24.13
CA LYS A 627 -12.08 -5.83 -23.89
C LYS A 627 -11.22 -5.98 -22.65
N ALA A 628 -10.27 -5.08 -22.41
CA ALA A 628 -9.49 -5.03 -21.19
C ALA A 628 -10.37 -4.90 -19.93
N ILE A 629 -11.38 -4.04 -19.96
CA ILE A 629 -12.31 -3.81 -18.84
C ILE A 629 -13.26 -5.00 -18.67
N LYS A 630 -13.98 -5.40 -19.72
CA LYS A 630 -15.07 -6.38 -19.62
C LYS A 630 -14.54 -7.78 -19.41
N ASN A 631 -13.54 -8.18 -20.19
CA ASN A 631 -13.05 -9.54 -20.23
C ASN A 631 -11.88 -9.72 -19.26
N ALA A 632 -10.80 -8.94 -19.45
CA ALA A 632 -9.55 -9.14 -18.72
C ALA A 632 -9.59 -8.63 -17.27
N LYS A 633 -10.55 -7.76 -16.93
CA LYS A 633 -10.71 -7.12 -15.61
C LYS A 633 -9.47 -6.34 -15.19
N VAL A 634 -8.93 -5.54 -16.13
CA VAL A 634 -7.73 -4.74 -15.91
C VAL A 634 -7.80 -3.91 -14.63
N SER A 635 -6.71 -3.91 -13.86
CA SER A 635 -6.64 -3.23 -12.56
C SER A 635 -6.66 -1.71 -12.66
N SER A 636 -6.05 -1.16 -13.72
CA SER A 636 -5.90 0.27 -13.89
C SER A 636 -5.91 0.70 -15.37
N ILE A 637 -6.20 1.98 -15.60
CA ILE A 637 -6.11 2.62 -16.91
C ILE A 637 -5.37 3.95 -16.75
N MET A 638 -4.50 4.25 -17.71
CA MET A 638 -3.82 5.53 -17.84
C MET A 638 -4.43 6.31 -19.00
N THR A 639 -4.78 7.57 -18.75
CA THR A 639 -5.29 8.50 -19.78
C THR A 639 -4.14 9.16 -20.55
N ALA A 640 -4.41 9.67 -21.75
CA ALA A 640 -3.50 10.44 -22.57
C ALA A 640 -3.83 11.94 -22.55
N HIS A 641 -2.84 12.78 -22.82
CA HIS A 641 -3.03 14.23 -23.03
C HIS A 641 -3.45 14.55 -24.48
N LEU A 642 -4.62 14.02 -24.88
CA LEU A 642 -5.16 14.13 -26.23
C LEU A 642 -6.52 14.81 -26.23
N TRP A 643 -6.82 15.62 -27.24
CA TRP A 643 -8.16 16.11 -27.50
C TRP A 643 -8.93 15.16 -28.42
N VAL A 644 -10.16 14.82 -28.03
CA VAL A 644 -11.09 14.00 -28.83
C VAL A 644 -12.40 14.77 -29.03
N PRO A 645 -12.54 15.53 -30.14
CA PRO A 645 -13.67 16.44 -30.37
C PRO A 645 -15.06 15.78 -30.24
N THR A 646 -15.13 14.50 -30.59
CA THR A 646 -16.35 13.69 -30.56
C THR A 646 -16.90 13.47 -29.15
N PHE A 647 -16.04 13.45 -28.13
CA PHE A 647 -16.45 13.28 -26.73
C PHE A 647 -16.39 14.60 -25.95
N ASP A 648 -15.55 15.54 -26.37
CA ASP A 648 -15.54 16.89 -25.82
C ASP A 648 -15.30 17.92 -26.92
N ALA A 649 -16.31 18.75 -27.18
CA ALA A 649 -16.24 19.78 -28.21
C ALA A 649 -15.21 20.87 -27.88
N LYS A 650 -14.83 21.02 -26.61
CA LYS A 650 -13.78 21.97 -26.21
C LYS A 650 -12.42 21.29 -26.38
N PRO A 651 -11.38 22.04 -26.84
CA PRO A 651 -10.02 21.53 -26.99
C PRO A 651 -9.37 21.33 -25.61
N VAL A 652 -9.81 20.31 -24.89
CA VAL A 652 -9.36 19.95 -23.54
C VAL A 652 -8.73 18.55 -23.61
N PRO A 653 -7.56 18.33 -22.98
CA PRO A 653 -6.98 17.00 -22.91
C PRO A 653 -7.94 16.01 -22.25
N ALA A 654 -8.00 14.77 -22.74
CA ALA A 654 -8.83 13.70 -22.20
C ALA A 654 -8.63 13.56 -20.68
N THR A 655 -7.39 13.66 -20.20
CA THR A 655 -7.03 13.67 -18.77
C THR A 655 -7.81 14.67 -17.92
N LEU A 656 -8.18 15.82 -18.50
CA LEU A 656 -8.87 16.90 -17.81
C LEU A 656 -10.37 16.96 -18.16
N SER A 657 -10.85 16.10 -19.06
CA SER A 657 -12.23 16.10 -19.53
C SER A 657 -13.09 15.14 -18.71
N LYS A 658 -14.08 15.70 -18.00
CA LYS A 658 -15.10 14.90 -17.32
C LYS A 658 -15.92 14.05 -18.29
N ASN A 659 -16.17 14.54 -19.51
CA ASN A 659 -16.92 13.80 -20.52
C ASN A 659 -16.17 12.52 -20.92
N VAL A 660 -14.84 12.59 -21.02
CA VAL A 660 -14.00 11.43 -21.38
C VAL A 660 -13.75 10.53 -20.16
N MET A 661 -13.28 11.09 -19.05
CA MET A 661 -12.83 10.29 -17.90
C MET A 661 -13.97 9.79 -17.04
N THR A 662 -15.02 10.59 -16.82
CA THR A 662 -16.18 10.18 -16.02
C THR A 662 -17.29 9.63 -16.91
N ASP A 663 -17.80 10.40 -17.87
CA ASP A 663 -19.02 9.99 -18.57
C ASP A 663 -18.79 8.82 -19.54
N LEU A 664 -17.71 8.86 -20.32
CA LEU A 664 -17.33 7.76 -21.18
C LEU A 664 -16.73 6.59 -20.37
N LEU A 665 -15.62 6.80 -19.65
CA LEU A 665 -14.88 5.69 -19.04
C LEU A 665 -15.54 5.11 -17.77
N ARG A 666 -15.88 5.95 -16.78
CA ARG A 666 -16.56 5.46 -15.56
C ARG A 666 -17.99 5.03 -15.84
N ASN A 667 -18.78 5.90 -16.49
CA ASN A 667 -20.23 5.72 -16.55
C ASN A 667 -20.67 4.82 -17.72
N LYS A 668 -20.16 5.05 -18.94
CA LYS A 668 -20.56 4.27 -20.13
C LYS A 668 -19.80 2.95 -20.25
N MET A 669 -18.49 2.93 -20.00
CA MET A 669 -17.66 1.72 -20.06
C MET A 669 -17.64 0.92 -18.75
N LYS A 670 -18.16 1.48 -17.65
CA LYS A 670 -18.26 0.82 -16.32
C LYS A 670 -16.90 0.43 -15.74
N PHE A 671 -15.89 1.27 -15.91
CA PHE A 671 -14.57 1.01 -15.35
C PHE A 671 -14.48 1.42 -13.86
N GLU A 672 -14.22 0.47 -12.98
CA GLU A 672 -14.17 0.69 -11.52
C GLU A 672 -12.75 0.75 -10.94
N GLY A 673 -11.73 0.32 -11.70
CA GLY A 673 -10.34 0.27 -11.27
C GLY A 673 -9.67 1.63 -11.05
N LEU A 674 -8.35 1.63 -10.89
CA LEU A 674 -7.58 2.87 -10.70
C LEU A 674 -7.43 3.65 -12.00
N LEU A 675 -7.61 4.97 -11.93
CA LEU A 675 -7.27 5.88 -13.02
C LEU A 675 -6.03 6.68 -12.70
N PHE A 676 -5.02 6.53 -13.54
CA PHE A 676 -3.80 7.33 -13.52
C PHE A 676 -3.88 8.39 -14.61
N THR A 677 -3.40 9.60 -14.32
CA THR A 677 -2.96 10.50 -15.39
C THR A 677 -1.78 9.88 -16.14
N ASP A 678 -1.52 10.33 -17.37
CA ASP A 678 -0.14 10.28 -17.90
C ASP A 678 0.75 11.22 -17.09
N ALA A 679 2.03 11.29 -17.43
CA ALA A 679 2.99 12.19 -16.79
C ALA A 679 2.55 13.66 -16.91
N MET A 680 2.19 14.27 -15.77
CA MET A 680 1.63 15.63 -15.73
C MET A 680 2.68 16.75 -15.92
N ASP A 681 3.96 16.41 -15.95
CA ASP A 681 5.06 17.30 -16.34
C ASP A 681 5.20 17.47 -17.87
N MET A 682 4.41 16.75 -18.66
CA MET A 682 4.34 16.90 -20.12
C MET A 682 3.66 18.20 -20.55
N SER A 683 4.16 18.83 -21.62
CA SER A 683 3.62 20.10 -22.15
C SER A 683 2.13 20.04 -22.54
N GLY A 684 1.67 18.88 -23.04
CA GLY A 684 0.28 18.64 -23.42
C GLY A 684 -0.71 18.58 -22.25
N ALA A 685 -0.24 18.44 -21.00
CA ALA A 685 -1.10 18.23 -19.84
C ALA A 685 -1.90 19.48 -19.43
N ALA A 686 -1.26 20.65 -19.45
CA ALA A 686 -1.87 21.90 -18.97
C ALA A 686 -2.66 22.66 -20.06
N ASN A 687 -2.26 22.55 -21.34
CA ASN A 687 -2.92 23.18 -22.48
C ASN A 687 -3.40 24.63 -22.24
N GLY A 688 -2.49 25.51 -21.82
CA GLY A 688 -2.77 26.93 -21.62
C GLY A 688 -3.45 27.29 -20.28
N ILE A 689 -3.65 26.34 -19.37
CA ILE A 689 -4.04 26.61 -17.97
C ILE A 689 -2.83 26.54 -17.02
N THR A 690 -3.01 26.96 -15.78
CA THR A 690 -1.94 26.85 -14.78
C THR A 690 -1.72 25.40 -14.38
N PHE A 691 -0.54 25.11 -13.87
CA PHE A 691 -0.17 23.80 -13.33
C PHE A 691 -1.18 23.31 -12.27
N GLU A 692 -1.49 24.15 -11.29
CA GLU A 692 -2.41 23.79 -10.20
C GLU A 692 -3.82 23.50 -10.71
N GLU A 693 -4.27 24.26 -11.71
CA GLU A 693 -5.58 24.05 -12.32
C GLU A 693 -5.66 22.75 -13.12
N SER A 694 -4.57 22.33 -13.78
CA SER A 694 -4.54 21.04 -14.48
C SER A 694 -4.60 19.87 -13.50
N ILE A 695 -3.90 19.95 -12.37
CA ILE A 695 -3.94 18.95 -11.30
C ILE A 695 -5.34 18.82 -10.72
N ILE A 696 -5.97 19.96 -10.36
CA ILE A 696 -7.32 19.97 -9.79
C ILE A 696 -8.34 19.39 -10.79
N ARG A 697 -8.27 19.80 -12.06
CA ARG A 697 -9.18 19.30 -13.10
C ARG A 697 -9.02 17.82 -13.39
N ALA A 698 -7.80 17.27 -13.31
CA ALA A 698 -7.59 15.83 -13.47
C ALA A 698 -8.37 15.04 -12.39
N VAL A 699 -8.32 15.50 -11.13
CA VAL A 699 -9.07 14.88 -10.02
C VAL A 699 -10.59 15.03 -10.21
N GLU A 700 -11.05 16.21 -10.63
CA GLU A 700 -12.46 16.49 -10.95
C GLU A 700 -12.98 15.64 -12.12
N ALA A 701 -12.15 15.42 -13.13
CA ALA A 701 -12.46 14.61 -14.29
C ALA A 701 -12.60 13.11 -13.95
N GLY A 702 -11.95 12.65 -12.87
CA GLY A 702 -12.12 11.29 -12.34
C GLY A 702 -10.83 10.51 -12.11
N CYS A 703 -9.66 11.12 -12.31
CA CYS A 703 -8.37 10.50 -12.03
C CYS A 703 -8.21 10.24 -10.52
N ASP A 704 -7.71 9.05 -10.18
CA ASP A 704 -7.46 8.64 -8.79
C ASP A 704 -6.03 8.97 -8.35
N VAL A 705 -5.09 8.96 -9.32
CA VAL A 705 -3.67 9.19 -9.08
C VAL A 705 -3.12 10.17 -10.11
N ILE A 706 -2.42 11.18 -9.61
CA ILE A 706 -1.58 12.09 -10.38
C ILE A 706 -0.19 11.46 -10.49
N LEU A 707 0.17 11.08 -11.71
CA LEU A 707 1.47 10.48 -12.05
C LEU A 707 2.44 11.57 -12.51
N MET A 708 3.69 11.50 -12.02
CA MET A 708 4.81 12.38 -12.41
C MET A 708 4.39 13.85 -12.51
N PRO A 709 3.97 14.47 -11.39
CA PRO A 709 3.49 15.86 -11.41
C PRO A 709 4.55 16.91 -11.75
N GLY A 710 5.83 16.57 -11.90
CA GLY A 710 6.93 17.53 -11.90
C GLY A 710 7.18 18.12 -10.50
N ASP A 711 6.16 18.77 -9.91
CA ASP A 711 6.16 19.27 -8.54
C ASP A 711 5.08 18.57 -7.69
N ALA A 712 5.52 17.59 -6.90
CA ALA A 712 4.65 16.77 -6.07
C ALA A 712 4.08 17.53 -4.87
N VAL A 713 4.84 18.44 -4.27
CA VAL A 713 4.39 19.21 -3.11
C VAL A 713 3.34 20.22 -3.55
N LYS A 714 3.59 20.93 -4.65
CA LYS A 714 2.64 21.89 -5.19
C LYS A 714 1.34 21.24 -5.67
N SER A 715 1.41 20.02 -6.23
CA SER A 715 0.23 19.23 -6.56
C SER A 715 -0.60 18.86 -5.32
N TRP A 716 0.07 18.43 -4.26
CA TRP A 716 -0.55 18.13 -2.97
C TRP A 716 -1.25 19.36 -2.38
N GLU A 717 -0.59 20.52 -2.38
CA GLU A 717 -1.17 21.79 -1.91
C GLU A 717 -2.41 22.20 -2.72
N ALA A 718 -2.34 22.07 -4.05
CA ALA A 718 -3.44 22.44 -4.95
C ALA A 718 -4.71 21.59 -4.68
N ILE A 719 -4.56 20.26 -4.57
CA ILE A 719 -5.68 19.36 -4.28
C ILE A 719 -6.23 19.64 -2.87
N LEU A 720 -5.34 19.76 -1.87
CA LEU A 720 -5.74 20.01 -0.49
C LEU A 720 -6.51 21.33 -0.35
N LYS A 721 -6.06 22.39 -1.03
CA LYS A 721 -6.74 23.67 -1.08
C LYS A 721 -8.11 23.53 -1.74
N ALA A 722 -8.20 22.86 -2.89
CA ALA A 722 -9.47 22.64 -3.59
C ALA A 722 -10.50 21.87 -2.75
N VAL A 723 -10.06 20.95 -1.88
CA VAL A 723 -10.96 20.26 -0.93
C VAL A 723 -11.39 21.20 0.19
N LYS A 724 -10.45 21.95 0.79
CA LYS A 724 -10.75 22.90 1.87
C LYS A 724 -11.69 24.02 1.43
N ASP A 725 -11.57 24.47 0.19
CA ASP A 725 -12.45 25.48 -0.42
C ASP A 725 -13.82 24.91 -0.86
N GLY A 726 -14.03 23.58 -0.79
CA GLY A 726 -15.27 22.92 -1.18
C GLY A 726 -15.44 22.66 -2.68
N ARG A 727 -14.42 22.92 -3.51
CA ARG A 727 -14.44 22.61 -4.95
C ARG A 727 -14.42 21.10 -5.20
N ILE A 728 -13.64 20.36 -4.41
CA ILE A 728 -13.64 18.88 -4.42
C ILE A 728 -14.20 18.40 -3.08
N LYS A 729 -15.17 17.48 -3.10
CA LYS A 729 -15.70 16.87 -1.87
C LYS A 729 -14.71 15.87 -1.28
N GLU A 730 -14.57 15.81 0.04
CA GLU A 730 -13.68 14.82 0.71
C GLU A 730 -14.06 13.37 0.33
N ASP A 731 -15.35 13.04 0.16
CA ASP A 731 -15.78 11.70 -0.29
C ASP A 731 -15.18 11.30 -1.65
N ARG A 732 -14.89 12.27 -2.54
CA ARG A 732 -14.22 12.02 -3.82
C ARG A 732 -12.79 11.55 -3.60
N ILE A 733 -12.09 12.15 -2.63
CA ILE A 733 -10.74 11.77 -2.20
C ILE A 733 -10.77 10.39 -1.55
N ASP A 734 -11.70 10.15 -0.63
CA ASP A 734 -11.87 8.86 0.05
C ASP A 734 -12.07 7.72 -0.95
N ASN A 735 -12.86 7.94 -2.00
CA ASN A 735 -13.07 6.97 -3.07
C ASN A 735 -11.79 6.62 -3.83
N SER A 736 -10.94 7.60 -4.14
CA SER A 736 -9.65 7.33 -4.80
C SER A 736 -8.69 6.61 -3.86
N VAL A 737 -8.54 7.11 -2.62
CA VAL A 737 -7.61 6.53 -1.64
C VAL A 737 -8.02 5.09 -1.28
N ARG A 738 -9.33 4.78 -1.21
CA ARG A 738 -9.81 3.42 -1.03
C ARG A 738 -9.32 2.47 -2.13
N LYS A 739 -9.37 2.90 -3.40
CA LYS A 739 -8.87 2.11 -4.54
C LYS A 739 -7.34 1.93 -4.47
N ILE A 740 -6.61 2.97 -4.09
CA ILE A 740 -5.15 2.94 -3.94
C ILE A 740 -4.77 1.95 -2.83
N LEU A 741 -5.42 2.01 -1.68
CA LEU A 741 -5.22 1.06 -0.58
C LEU A 741 -5.62 -0.36 -0.98
N ALA A 742 -6.72 -0.53 -1.72
CA ALA A 742 -7.12 -1.84 -2.24
C ALA A 742 -6.04 -2.42 -3.18
N ALA A 743 -5.46 -1.61 -4.08
CA ALA A 743 -4.35 -2.04 -4.92
C ALA A 743 -3.14 -2.50 -4.09
N LYS A 744 -2.78 -1.78 -3.03
CA LYS A 744 -1.72 -2.20 -2.09
C LYS A 744 -2.02 -3.55 -1.45
N THR A 745 -3.27 -3.83 -1.07
CA THR A 745 -3.63 -5.15 -0.52
C THR A 745 -3.56 -6.28 -1.53
N ARG A 746 -3.91 -6.02 -2.79
CA ARG A 746 -3.86 -7.03 -3.86
C ARG A 746 -2.44 -7.51 -4.14
N VAL A 747 -1.43 -6.68 -3.88
CA VAL A 747 -0.01 -7.03 -3.99
C VAL A 747 0.64 -7.39 -2.64
N ASN A 748 -0.17 -7.59 -1.60
CA ASN A 748 0.21 -8.02 -0.24
C ASN A 748 1.15 -7.06 0.54
N LEU A 749 1.23 -5.79 0.13
CA LEU A 749 2.13 -4.80 0.71
C LEU A 749 1.89 -4.52 2.21
N GLN A 750 0.70 -4.80 2.72
CA GLN A 750 0.36 -4.68 4.14
C GLN A 750 1.02 -5.75 5.02
N LYS A 751 1.47 -6.87 4.43
CA LYS A 751 2.15 -7.97 5.12
C LYS A 751 3.61 -8.10 4.70
N GLU A 752 3.86 -8.02 3.40
CA GLU A 752 5.16 -8.29 2.76
C GLU A 752 5.53 -7.14 1.84
N ARG A 753 6.23 -6.13 2.38
CA ARG A 753 6.63 -4.94 1.62
C ARG A 753 8.10 -4.89 1.22
N PHE A 754 8.91 -5.81 1.74
CA PHE A 754 10.34 -5.85 1.45
C PHE A 754 10.67 -6.89 0.40
N VAL A 755 11.61 -6.53 -0.47
CA VAL A 755 12.21 -7.41 -1.46
C VAL A 755 13.21 -8.33 -0.78
N ASN A 756 13.14 -9.63 -1.11
CA ASN A 756 14.16 -10.59 -0.75
C ASN A 756 15.32 -10.53 -1.76
N LEU A 757 16.39 -9.82 -1.40
CA LEU A 757 17.53 -9.57 -2.28
C LEU A 757 18.25 -10.86 -2.73
N ASP A 758 18.33 -11.87 -1.88
CA ASP A 758 19.01 -13.14 -2.17
C ASP A 758 18.31 -13.95 -3.27
N ASN A 759 17.01 -13.73 -3.42
CA ASN A 759 16.17 -14.46 -4.37
C ASN A 759 16.09 -13.81 -5.76
N ILE A 760 16.56 -12.57 -5.94
CA ILE A 760 16.42 -11.82 -7.21
C ILE A 760 17.00 -12.62 -8.38
N LYS A 761 18.21 -13.17 -8.22
CA LYS A 761 18.92 -13.97 -9.23
C LYS A 761 18.18 -15.24 -9.67
N ASN A 762 17.24 -15.73 -8.87
CA ASN A 762 16.47 -16.94 -9.20
C ASN A 762 15.32 -16.64 -10.17
N TYR A 763 14.94 -15.36 -10.32
CA TYR A 763 13.79 -14.93 -11.11
C TYR A 763 14.16 -13.98 -12.24
N VAL A 764 15.15 -13.12 -12.02
CA VAL A 764 15.49 -11.99 -12.89
C VAL A 764 16.68 -12.33 -13.78
N GLY A 765 16.52 -12.10 -15.08
CA GLY A 765 17.60 -12.29 -16.07
C GLY A 765 18.07 -13.74 -16.15
N THR A 766 17.19 -14.71 -15.90
CA THR A 766 17.55 -16.13 -15.96
C THR A 766 17.83 -16.55 -17.40
N LYS A 767 18.68 -17.56 -17.58
CA LYS A 767 18.96 -18.12 -18.91
C LYS A 767 17.67 -18.55 -19.63
N GLU A 768 16.73 -19.15 -18.91
CA GLU A 768 15.44 -19.56 -19.46
C GLU A 768 14.66 -18.35 -20.02
N ASN A 769 14.56 -17.26 -19.27
CA ASN A 769 13.86 -16.06 -19.72
C ASN A 769 14.54 -15.45 -20.96
N TYR A 770 15.87 -15.39 -20.99
CA TYR A 770 16.61 -14.92 -22.17
C TYR A 770 16.43 -15.82 -23.40
N ASP A 771 16.44 -17.15 -23.22
CA ASP A 771 16.21 -18.09 -24.31
C ASP A 771 14.77 -17.96 -24.84
N LYS A 772 13.79 -17.69 -23.97
CA LYS A 772 12.41 -17.36 -24.37
C LYS A 772 12.31 -16.03 -25.11
N ALA A 773 13.00 -14.99 -24.66
CA ALA A 773 13.06 -13.71 -25.38
C ALA A 773 13.60 -13.89 -26.81
N LYS A 774 14.65 -14.71 -26.99
CA LYS A 774 15.20 -15.05 -28.31
C LYS A 774 14.23 -15.86 -29.16
N GLN A 775 13.51 -16.83 -28.56
CA GLN A 775 12.50 -17.60 -29.27
C GLN A 775 11.36 -16.70 -29.78
N ILE A 776 10.86 -15.79 -28.94
CA ILE A 776 9.83 -14.82 -29.33
C ILE A 776 10.36 -13.93 -30.46
N ALA A 777 11.59 -13.44 -30.35
CA ALA A 777 12.22 -12.63 -31.38
C ALA A 777 12.27 -13.37 -32.73
N GLN A 778 12.75 -14.63 -32.74
CA GLN A 778 12.78 -15.46 -33.95
C GLN A 778 11.39 -15.65 -34.57
N ASN A 779 10.37 -15.89 -33.75
CA ASN A 779 8.98 -16.03 -34.23
C ASN A 779 8.42 -14.72 -34.81
N SER A 780 8.93 -13.57 -34.38
CA SER A 780 8.45 -12.25 -34.80
C SER A 780 9.12 -11.70 -36.07
N LEU A 781 10.34 -12.15 -36.40
CA LEU A 781 11.07 -11.66 -37.57
C LEU A 781 10.25 -11.87 -38.85
N THR A 782 10.08 -10.80 -39.61
CA THR A 782 9.24 -10.80 -40.82
C THR A 782 10.09 -10.45 -42.03
N LEU A 783 10.15 -11.37 -43.00
CA LEU A 783 10.75 -11.14 -44.31
C LEU A 783 9.70 -10.52 -45.23
N ILE A 784 9.96 -9.29 -45.70
CA ILE A 784 9.01 -8.51 -46.51
C ILE A 784 9.20 -8.78 -48.00
N SER A 785 10.46 -8.77 -48.42
CA SER A 785 10.91 -9.08 -49.77
C SER A 785 12.21 -9.85 -49.70
N ASP A 786 12.45 -10.71 -50.68
CA ASP A 786 13.72 -11.41 -50.85
C ASP A 786 13.95 -11.66 -52.34
N ALA A 787 15.14 -11.29 -52.83
CA ALA A 787 15.55 -11.65 -54.17
C ALA A 787 15.93 -13.14 -54.21
N PRO A 788 15.78 -13.81 -55.37
CA PRO A 788 16.12 -15.22 -55.48
C PRO A 788 17.55 -15.50 -54.97
N GLU A 789 17.68 -16.42 -54.02
CA GLU A 789 18.95 -16.85 -53.40
C GLU A 789 19.71 -15.75 -52.62
N ALA A 790 19.07 -14.65 -52.22
CA ALA A 790 19.73 -13.59 -51.46
C ALA A 790 19.93 -13.96 -49.98
N LEU A 791 19.00 -14.68 -49.36
CA LEU A 791 19.14 -15.22 -48.00
C LEU A 791 19.03 -16.76 -47.99
N PRO A 792 19.78 -17.46 -47.10
CA PRO A 792 20.76 -16.93 -46.16
C PRO A 792 22.08 -16.49 -46.82
N LEU A 793 22.78 -15.56 -46.18
CA LEU A 793 24.12 -15.11 -46.55
C LEU A 793 25.16 -16.22 -46.40
N SER A 794 26.22 -16.17 -47.21
CA SER A 794 27.27 -17.18 -47.22
C SER A 794 28.34 -16.84 -46.19
N THR A 795 28.59 -17.76 -45.25
CA THR A 795 29.72 -17.63 -44.30
C THR A 795 31.10 -17.77 -44.98
N LYS A 796 31.15 -18.15 -46.26
CA LYS A 796 32.40 -18.19 -47.05
C LYS A 796 32.73 -16.85 -47.71
N LYS A 797 31.79 -15.92 -47.74
CA LYS A 797 31.94 -14.59 -48.36
C LYS A 797 32.26 -13.55 -47.29
N SER A 798 32.97 -12.51 -47.68
CA SER A 798 33.18 -11.33 -46.84
C SER A 798 31.86 -10.55 -46.71
N THR A 799 31.54 -10.08 -45.52
CA THR A 799 30.27 -9.38 -45.24
C THR A 799 30.55 -8.02 -44.61
N ALA A 800 30.08 -6.95 -45.25
CA ALA A 800 30.02 -5.63 -44.64
C ALA A 800 28.70 -5.49 -43.88
N VAL A 801 28.75 -5.15 -42.59
CA VAL A 801 27.57 -4.78 -41.79
C VAL A 801 27.67 -3.29 -41.47
N ILE A 802 26.83 -2.50 -42.11
CA ILE A 802 26.75 -1.05 -41.93
C ILE A 802 25.53 -0.75 -41.06
N MET A 803 25.79 -0.29 -39.84
CA MET A 803 24.77 -0.04 -38.82
C MET A 803 24.55 1.46 -38.68
N MET A 804 23.30 1.90 -38.83
CA MET A 804 22.91 3.31 -38.77
C MET A 804 21.86 3.53 -37.69
N ALA A 805 22.12 4.44 -36.75
CA ALA A 805 21.22 4.78 -35.66
C ALA A 805 21.06 6.30 -35.50
N ASN A 806 19.87 6.76 -35.10
CA ASN A 806 19.68 8.12 -34.61
C ASN A 806 20.09 8.17 -33.12
N GLN A 807 20.80 9.21 -32.67
CA GLN A 807 21.07 9.45 -31.26
C GLN A 807 19.75 9.77 -30.57
N ALA A 808 19.44 9.01 -29.52
CA ALA A 808 18.28 9.29 -28.70
C ALA A 808 18.64 10.38 -27.69
N ASP A 809 17.78 11.39 -27.53
CA ASP A 809 18.02 12.53 -26.63
C ASP A 809 18.31 12.13 -25.17
N THR A 810 17.86 10.95 -24.71
CA THR A 810 18.06 10.50 -23.31
C THR A 810 17.72 9.02 -23.07
N ILE A 811 17.24 8.28 -24.07
CA ILE A 811 16.48 7.02 -23.86
C ILE A 811 17.35 5.75 -23.97
N MET A 812 18.58 5.85 -24.49
CA MET A 812 19.37 4.68 -24.86
C MET A 812 20.65 4.53 -24.03
N ASP A 813 20.89 3.31 -23.54
CA ASP A 813 22.22 2.90 -23.11
C ASP A 813 22.93 2.35 -24.37
N TRP A 814 24.12 2.85 -24.68
CA TRP A 814 24.87 2.51 -25.92
C TRP A 814 25.10 1.00 -26.10
N LYS A 815 24.95 0.22 -25.02
CA LYS A 815 24.96 -1.24 -25.01
C LYS A 815 23.91 -1.87 -25.94
N ASP A 816 22.83 -1.15 -26.25
CA ASP A 816 21.65 -1.68 -26.94
C ASP A 816 21.77 -1.78 -28.46
N ILE A 817 22.86 -1.34 -29.11
CA ILE A 817 22.97 -1.40 -30.58
C ILE A 817 24.14 -2.27 -31.07
N TYR A 818 25.11 -2.65 -30.22
CA TYR A 818 26.27 -3.43 -30.68
C TYR A 818 26.04 -4.95 -30.81
N THR A 819 24.93 -5.46 -30.28
CA THR A 819 24.68 -6.91 -30.21
C THR A 819 24.63 -7.54 -31.60
N PHE A 820 24.00 -6.88 -32.56
CA PHE A 820 23.85 -7.41 -33.91
C PHE A 820 25.19 -7.62 -34.61
N GLY A 821 26.05 -6.60 -34.64
CA GLY A 821 27.38 -6.69 -35.26
C GLY A 821 28.26 -7.75 -34.59
N LYS A 822 28.23 -7.85 -33.25
CA LYS A 822 28.97 -8.88 -32.50
C LYS A 822 28.52 -10.30 -32.84
N GLU A 823 27.21 -10.53 -32.90
CA GLU A 823 26.67 -11.84 -33.27
C GLU A 823 26.94 -12.16 -34.75
N ALA A 824 26.91 -11.17 -35.65
CA ALA A 824 27.27 -11.35 -37.05
C ALA A 824 28.74 -11.78 -37.22
N ILE A 825 29.69 -11.13 -36.54
CA ILE A 825 31.12 -11.53 -36.52
C ILE A 825 31.29 -12.96 -35.99
N LYS A 826 30.55 -13.31 -34.92
CA LYS A 826 30.62 -14.64 -34.33
C LYS A 826 30.12 -15.74 -35.28
N LEU A 827 29.09 -15.43 -36.08
CA LEU A 827 28.51 -16.35 -37.05
C LEU A 827 29.32 -16.43 -38.35
N ASN A 828 29.92 -15.31 -38.79
CA ASN A 828 30.82 -15.24 -39.93
C ASN A 828 32.06 -14.39 -39.56
N PRO A 829 33.21 -15.01 -39.25
CA PRO A 829 34.45 -14.30 -38.90
C PRO A 829 34.98 -13.36 -39.99
N ASN A 830 34.52 -13.49 -41.24
CA ASN A 830 34.84 -12.56 -42.34
C ASN A 830 33.92 -11.32 -42.37
N THR A 831 33.12 -11.11 -41.33
CA THR A 831 32.26 -9.93 -41.19
C THR A 831 33.07 -8.74 -40.69
N ARG A 832 32.90 -7.60 -41.35
CA ARG A 832 33.42 -6.30 -40.94
C ARG A 832 32.24 -5.39 -40.62
N VAL A 833 32.28 -4.74 -39.46
CA VAL A 833 31.17 -3.91 -38.96
C VAL A 833 31.60 -2.46 -38.95
N LEU A 834 30.78 -1.58 -39.53
CA LEU A 834 30.87 -0.14 -39.40
C LEU A 834 29.62 0.37 -38.67
N PHE A 835 29.84 1.18 -37.65
CA PHE A 835 28.77 1.74 -36.82
C PHE A 835 28.77 3.26 -36.98
N MET A 836 27.62 3.83 -37.35
CA MET A 836 27.44 5.26 -37.60
C MET A 836 26.21 5.76 -36.83
N VAL A 837 26.34 6.92 -36.22
CA VAL A 837 25.32 7.54 -35.38
C VAL A 837 25.21 9.00 -35.75
N ASP A 838 23.97 9.48 -35.93
CA ASP A 838 23.68 10.88 -36.27
C ASP A 838 24.43 11.43 -37.48
N ASP A 839 24.88 12.69 -37.43
CA ASP A 839 25.50 13.45 -38.50
C ASP A 839 26.65 12.64 -39.12
N ILE A 840 26.37 12.02 -40.26
CA ILE A 840 27.34 11.22 -41.00
C ILE A 840 28.29 12.18 -41.71
N SER A 841 29.54 12.22 -41.26
CA SER A 841 30.57 13.04 -41.91
C SER A 841 30.92 12.51 -43.30
N GLU A 842 31.49 13.36 -44.16
CA GLU A 842 32.00 12.90 -45.46
C GLU A 842 33.04 11.77 -45.31
N GLU A 843 33.86 11.80 -44.26
CA GLU A 843 34.81 10.71 -43.94
C GLU A 843 34.08 9.40 -43.62
N ASP A 844 32.95 9.46 -42.92
CA ASP A 844 32.13 8.27 -42.62
C ASP A 844 31.47 7.72 -43.90
N LYS A 845 31.02 8.60 -44.79
CA LYS A 845 30.49 8.21 -46.11
C LYS A 845 31.55 7.47 -46.93
N GLU A 846 32.78 8.01 -47.00
CA GLU A 846 33.91 7.38 -47.68
C GLU A 846 34.26 6.01 -47.08
N LYS A 847 34.33 5.90 -45.74
CA LYS A 847 34.57 4.62 -45.05
C LYS A 847 33.50 3.59 -45.34
N ALA A 848 32.23 4.00 -45.34
CA ALA A 848 31.09 3.12 -45.61
C ALA A 848 31.11 2.61 -47.06
N GLU A 849 31.40 3.50 -48.02
CA GLU A 849 31.54 3.13 -49.43
C GLU A 849 32.73 2.18 -49.65
N GLN A 850 33.90 2.50 -49.11
CA GLN A 850 35.08 1.65 -49.19
C GLN A 850 34.78 0.26 -48.61
N LEU A 851 34.19 0.20 -47.42
CA LEU A 851 33.83 -1.07 -46.79
C LEU A 851 32.84 -1.88 -47.64
N ALA A 852 31.83 -1.22 -48.21
CA ALA A 852 30.84 -1.87 -49.06
C ALA A 852 31.47 -2.44 -50.33
N GLN A 853 32.42 -1.74 -50.96
CA GLN A 853 33.11 -2.19 -52.18
C GLN A 853 34.14 -3.31 -51.91
N GLU A 854 34.73 -3.35 -50.73
CA GLU A 854 35.71 -4.37 -50.33
C GLU A 854 35.08 -5.72 -49.92
N CYS A 855 33.75 -5.80 -49.80
CA CYS A 855 33.05 -6.99 -49.34
C CYS A 855 32.12 -7.59 -50.42
N ASP A 856 31.95 -8.92 -50.39
CA ASP A 856 31.12 -9.64 -51.35
C ASP A 856 29.61 -9.47 -51.10
N GLN A 857 29.23 -9.13 -49.86
CA GLN A 857 27.85 -9.00 -49.40
C GLN A 857 27.73 -7.83 -48.42
N VAL A 858 26.62 -7.08 -48.47
CA VAL A 858 26.39 -5.91 -47.61
C VAL A 858 25.06 -6.03 -46.85
N VAL A 859 25.08 -5.70 -45.56
CA VAL A 859 23.90 -5.65 -44.70
C VAL A 859 23.78 -4.25 -44.13
N PHE A 860 22.63 -3.61 -44.37
CA PHE A 860 22.26 -2.36 -43.72
C PHE A 860 21.35 -2.64 -42.54
N ALA A 861 21.83 -2.38 -41.32
CA ALA A 861 21.06 -2.50 -40.10
C ALA A 861 20.62 -1.11 -39.64
N LEU A 862 19.34 -0.82 -39.80
CA LEU A 862 18.74 0.48 -39.52
C LEU A 862 18.09 0.46 -38.13
N PHE A 863 18.39 1.46 -37.31
CA PHE A 863 17.86 1.63 -35.96
C PHE A 863 17.04 2.92 -35.86
N PRO A 864 15.89 3.01 -36.56
CA PRO A 864 14.97 4.13 -36.42
C PRO A 864 14.28 4.04 -35.06
N HIS A 865 14.40 5.09 -34.25
CA HIS A 865 13.89 5.12 -32.88
C HIS A 865 12.86 6.22 -32.67
N ILE A 866 11.92 5.94 -31.77
CA ILE A 866 10.98 6.93 -31.24
C ILE A 866 11.79 7.90 -30.39
N ILE A 867 11.82 9.17 -30.80
CA ILE A 867 12.50 10.25 -30.08
C ILE A 867 11.44 11.29 -29.70
N ILE A 868 11.31 11.52 -28.39
CA ILE A 868 10.39 12.50 -27.82
C ILE A 868 10.69 13.89 -28.41
N GLY A 869 9.69 14.57 -28.94
CA GLY A 869 9.81 15.92 -29.50
C GLY A 869 10.29 16.00 -30.95
N ARG A 870 10.76 14.90 -31.56
CA ARG A 870 11.25 14.87 -32.96
C ARG A 870 10.13 14.84 -34.00
N GLY A 871 8.96 14.30 -33.64
CA GLY A 871 7.76 14.32 -34.49
C GLY A 871 7.72 13.29 -35.63
N ASN A 872 8.71 12.42 -35.81
CA ASN A 872 8.66 11.26 -36.72
C ASN A 872 9.63 10.13 -36.28
N VAL A 873 9.47 8.94 -36.87
CA VAL A 873 10.33 7.76 -36.66
C VAL A 873 10.97 7.34 -37.99
N SER A 874 11.85 8.19 -38.51
CA SER A 874 12.52 8.04 -39.83
C SER A 874 14.05 8.05 -39.71
N LEU A 875 14.73 7.81 -40.83
CA LEU A 875 16.16 8.12 -40.98
C LEU A 875 16.36 9.66 -41.03
N ASN A 876 17.52 10.15 -40.58
CA ASN A 876 17.91 11.54 -40.80
C ASN A 876 18.30 11.79 -42.28
N ALA A 877 18.56 13.04 -42.66
CA ALA A 877 18.83 13.39 -44.06
C ALA A 877 20.13 12.74 -44.57
N GLU A 878 21.16 12.74 -43.73
CA GLU A 878 22.52 12.26 -44.00
C GLU A 878 22.54 10.73 -44.13
N GLN A 879 21.82 10.01 -43.27
CA GLN A 879 21.60 8.56 -43.34
C GLN A 879 20.86 8.17 -44.61
N ARG A 880 19.83 8.92 -44.99
CA ARG A 880 19.11 8.68 -46.24
C ARG A 880 19.99 8.90 -47.45
N GLU A 881 20.76 9.98 -47.46
CA GLU A 881 21.68 10.30 -48.54
C GLU A 881 22.72 9.19 -48.71
N LEU A 882 23.38 8.77 -47.62
CA LEU A 882 24.35 7.68 -47.65
C LEU A 882 23.71 6.37 -48.09
N LEU A 883 22.55 6.02 -47.53
CA LEU A 883 21.86 4.79 -47.90
C LEU A 883 21.51 4.79 -49.40
N ASN A 884 20.95 5.89 -49.93
CA ASN A 884 20.65 6.01 -51.35
C ASN A 884 21.90 5.91 -52.24
N HIS A 885 23.00 6.54 -51.82
CA HIS A 885 24.29 6.45 -52.52
C HIS A 885 24.79 5.00 -52.57
N LEU A 886 24.87 4.32 -51.43
CA LEU A 886 25.32 2.92 -51.37
C LEU A 886 24.37 1.96 -52.08
N MET A 887 23.07 2.28 -52.11
CA MET A 887 22.06 1.54 -52.88
C MET A 887 22.20 1.75 -54.40
N SER A 888 22.92 2.77 -54.88
CA SER A 888 23.23 2.88 -56.31
C SER A 888 24.30 1.87 -56.77
N LEU A 889 25.10 1.34 -55.85
CA LEU A 889 26.19 0.40 -56.13
C LEU A 889 25.66 -1.01 -56.43
N ARG A 890 26.19 -1.70 -57.45
CA ARG A 890 25.73 -3.05 -57.85
C ARG A 890 26.22 -4.18 -56.92
N LEU A 891 25.78 -4.17 -55.65
CA LEU A 891 26.17 -5.14 -54.61
C LEU A 891 24.97 -5.97 -54.11
N PRO A 892 25.14 -7.26 -53.77
CA PRO A 892 24.13 -8.06 -53.05
C PRO A 892 23.90 -7.45 -51.66
N ARG A 893 22.66 -7.06 -51.39
CA ARG A 893 22.36 -6.21 -50.23
C ARG A 893 21.08 -6.63 -49.51
N THR A 894 21.15 -6.63 -48.18
CA THR A 894 20.01 -6.91 -47.29
C THR A 894 19.79 -5.72 -46.36
N ILE A 895 18.54 -5.32 -46.16
CA ILE A 895 18.17 -4.28 -45.17
C ILE A 895 17.41 -4.92 -44.01
N ILE A 896 17.74 -4.52 -42.79
CA ILE A 896 17.01 -4.89 -41.58
C ILE A 896 16.60 -3.63 -40.83
N SER A 897 15.31 -3.48 -40.53
CA SER A 897 14.81 -2.45 -39.62
C SER A 897 14.64 -2.98 -38.19
N PHE A 898 15.43 -2.46 -37.26
CA PHE A 898 15.35 -2.68 -35.80
C PHE A 898 14.44 -1.65 -35.10
N GLY A 899 13.37 -1.24 -35.77
CA GLY A 899 12.42 -0.27 -35.24
C GLY A 899 11.17 -0.18 -36.11
N SER A 900 10.81 1.03 -36.53
CA SER A 900 9.64 1.27 -37.37
C SER A 900 9.67 0.44 -38.66
N PRO A 901 8.61 -0.32 -38.98
CA PRO A 901 8.52 -1.07 -40.24
C PRO A 901 8.27 -0.15 -41.45
N TYR A 902 7.90 1.12 -41.22
CA TYR A 902 7.59 2.09 -42.27
C TYR A 902 8.84 2.68 -42.92
N VAL A 903 10.04 2.47 -42.36
CA VAL A 903 11.30 2.94 -42.96
C VAL A 903 11.56 2.33 -44.33
N ILE A 904 10.87 1.24 -44.68
CA ILE A 904 10.90 0.67 -46.03
C ILE A 904 10.56 1.71 -47.12
N ASP A 905 9.68 2.67 -46.81
CA ASP A 905 9.27 3.76 -47.73
C ASP A 905 10.47 4.66 -48.10
N GLU A 906 11.49 4.72 -47.25
CA GLU A 906 12.72 5.48 -47.45
C GLU A 906 13.86 4.65 -48.07
N THR A 907 13.61 3.36 -48.37
CA THR A 907 14.60 2.42 -48.90
C THR A 907 14.14 1.69 -50.17
N PRO A 908 13.76 2.40 -51.25
CA PRO A 908 13.28 1.75 -52.47
C PRO A 908 14.37 0.91 -53.13
N GLY A 909 14.01 -0.29 -53.61
CA GLY A 909 14.90 -1.13 -54.42
C GLY A 909 15.85 -2.06 -53.65
N ALA A 910 15.60 -2.32 -52.36
CA ALA A 910 16.30 -3.39 -51.62
C ALA A 910 15.91 -4.79 -52.13
N PRO A 911 16.88 -5.64 -52.51
CA PRO A 911 16.63 -7.03 -52.90
C PRO A 911 15.96 -7.83 -51.78
N SER A 912 16.44 -7.66 -50.53
CA SER A 912 15.88 -8.33 -49.36
C SER A 912 15.65 -7.34 -48.21
N TYR A 913 14.48 -7.38 -47.60
CA TYR A 913 14.10 -6.49 -46.50
C TYR A 913 13.45 -7.26 -45.34
N ILE A 914 13.97 -7.05 -44.12
CA ILE A 914 13.52 -7.71 -42.90
C ILE A 914 13.05 -6.68 -41.88
N CYS A 915 11.88 -6.92 -41.28
CA CYS A 915 11.40 -6.18 -40.12
C CYS A 915 11.69 -6.96 -38.82
N ALA A 916 12.42 -6.33 -37.90
CA ALA A 916 12.73 -6.86 -36.57
C ALA A 916 11.98 -6.13 -35.44
N TYR A 917 11.35 -4.99 -35.73
CA TYR A 917 10.40 -4.26 -34.86
C TYR A 917 10.94 -3.72 -33.53
N GLY A 918 12.26 -3.76 -33.30
CA GLY A 918 12.87 -3.20 -32.09
C GLY A 918 14.34 -3.59 -31.94
N ASN A 919 15.01 -3.01 -30.94
CA ASN A 919 16.44 -3.12 -30.74
C ASN A 919 16.86 -3.98 -29.53
N ALA A 920 15.94 -4.72 -28.90
CA ALA A 920 16.30 -5.59 -27.79
C ALA A 920 17.43 -6.56 -28.19
N ALA A 921 18.36 -6.85 -27.27
CA ALA A 921 19.52 -7.70 -27.58
C ALA A 921 19.09 -9.09 -28.13
N ALA A 922 18.01 -9.67 -27.61
CA ALA A 922 17.43 -10.91 -28.11
C ALA A 922 16.96 -10.81 -29.58
N VAL A 923 16.42 -9.65 -29.98
CA VAL A 923 15.98 -9.37 -31.36
C VAL A 923 17.18 -9.26 -32.30
N GLN A 924 18.22 -8.54 -31.89
CA GLN A 924 19.46 -8.44 -32.64
C GLN A 924 20.14 -9.79 -32.84
N SER A 925 20.25 -10.61 -31.79
CA SER A 925 20.80 -11.96 -31.90
C SER A 925 19.98 -12.84 -32.85
N ALA A 926 18.64 -12.77 -32.76
CA ALA A 926 17.76 -13.53 -33.64
C ALA A 926 17.91 -13.12 -35.11
N ALA A 927 17.99 -11.82 -35.38
CA ALA A 927 18.17 -11.28 -36.73
C ALA A 927 19.54 -11.67 -37.32
N ALA A 928 20.62 -11.59 -36.54
CA ALA A 928 21.94 -12.04 -36.99
C ALA A 928 21.94 -13.54 -37.31
N TYR A 929 21.27 -14.36 -36.49
CA TYR A 929 21.12 -15.79 -36.74
C TYR A 929 20.36 -16.07 -38.05
N ALA A 930 19.26 -15.34 -38.28
CA ALA A 930 18.42 -15.45 -39.47
C ALA A 930 19.14 -15.11 -40.78
N LEU A 931 20.15 -14.23 -40.72
CA LEU A 931 20.93 -13.88 -41.91
C LEU A 931 21.78 -15.03 -42.43
N PHE A 932 22.38 -15.84 -41.55
CA PHE A 932 23.37 -16.85 -41.94
C PHE A 932 22.83 -18.29 -41.88
N HIS A 933 21.56 -18.48 -41.52
CA HIS A 933 20.93 -19.79 -41.42
C HIS A 933 19.62 -19.84 -42.19
N ASN A 934 19.32 -21.01 -42.74
CA ASN A 934 18.01 -21.25 -43.33
C ASN A 934 16.98 -21.43 -42.21
N ILE A 935 16.22 -20.37 -41.92
CA ILE A 935 15.17 -20.37 -40.90
C ILE A 935 13.77 -20.32 -41.53
N GLU A 936 12.78 -20.76 -40.77
CA GLU A 936 11.38 -20.53 -41.11
C GLU A 936 10.99 -19.10 -40.68
N TRP A 937 10.60 -18.25 -41.64
CA TRP A 937 10.09 -16.91 -41.38
C TRP A 937 8.63 -16.97 -40.93
N LYS A 938 8.42 -16.95 -39.61
CA LYS A 938 7.08 -17.07 -38.99
C LYS A 938 6.37 -15.73 -38.80
N GLY A 939 7.13 -14.64 -38.73
CA GLY A 939 6.58 -13.32 -38.55
C GLY A 939 5.74 -12.89 -39.75
N SER A 940 4.68 -12.15 -39.48
CA SER A 940 3.85 -11.53 -40.50
C SER A 940 3.59 -10.08 -40.12
N LEU A 941 3.47 -9.21 -41.11
CA LEU A 941 3.23 -7.79 -40.88
C LEU A 941 1.99 -7.56 -40.00
N PRO A 942 2.13 -6.89 -38.85
CA PRO A 942 1.00 -6.48 -38.02
C PRO A 942 0.41 -5.11 -38.44
N VAL A 943 0.96 -4.51 -39.49
CA VAL A 943 0.61 -3.21 -40.06
C VAL A 943 0.69 -3.24 -41.59
N SER A 944 0.02 -2.31 -42.26
CA SER A 944 0.07 -2.13 -43.70
C SER A 944 1.23 -1.21 -44.10
N LEU A 945 1.96 -1.60 -45.14
CA LEU A 945 3.01 -0.77 -45.76
C LEU A 945 2.48 -0.16 -47.05
N LYS A 946 3.04 0.99 -47.48
CA LYS A 946 2.69 1.54 -48.81
C LYS A 946 3.16 0.56 -49.88
N LYS A 947 2.38 0.41 -50.96
CA LYS A 947 2.79 -0.42 -52.10
C LYS A 947 4.07 0.18 -52.70
N GLN A 948 5.12 -0.64 -52.76
CA GLN A 948 6.39 -0.32 -53.41
C GLN A 948 6.35 -0.61 -54.90
#